data_AF-A0A0D9VBD8-F1
#
_entry.id   AF-A0A0D9VBD8-F1
#
_cell.length_a   1.000
_cell.length_b   1.000
_cell.length_c   1.000
_cell.angle_alpha   90.00
_cell.angle_beta   90.00
_cell.angle_gamma   90.00
#
_symmetry.space_group_name_H-M   'P 1'
#
loop_
_entity.id
_entity.type
_entity.pdbx_description
1 polymer ?
#
loop_
_entity_poly.entity_id
_entity_poly.type
_entity_poly.pdbx_seq_one_letter_code
_entity_poly.pdbx_strand_id
1 'polypeptide(L)'
;MPRLRLPLLLLLPITLTLFLLFPSSPPSPPPPPLPCGAAPSDATAGRWIPTPKPSPPPLYSPTCPFHRNAWNCLRNGRPPVAALSWAPNRCAGGVVPRIDAAAFLAAARGRRIGLVGDSLSENLVVALLCALRSADSGARKWKRRGAWRGGYFPRDDVIVAYHRAVLLAKYTWQPVENSKELHKDGIKGTYRVDVDIPADEWVNVTKFYDVLIFNTGHWWGLDKFPKETPLVFYRGGKPIEPPLDICDGLKVVLKSMASYIKKEVPRKTLKLWRTQSPRHFYGGEWDRNGSCVSDRLLQENELDSWFDPRFGGVNKEARLVNSAIQEALIGTDIQLLNLTYMSEFRADAHPAIWLGKKDAVAVWGQDCMHWCLPGVPDTWVDILAARILHYIKQANGVILSIHKSGLQSFSDKLLLQSSIKKLISIYSQIRLVRISMKDWTVDVLPPDSSNVPKRDSMRKKASESDSLVKQAKAERLGGGGSPPTGEIFPAAAAAAMAAARGDEEEWAAEAAGRVWGGAVPLQVDLHHADVTTLPPPPPFLTLGPRIGYLPLLVPIIKAHFSSTLPPGIDTVWFEYKGLPLKWYIPIGVLYDLLCADPERPWNLTVHFRRYPAEILTPCDGEDSVKWSYMNSLKEAAFIITGNSKNVMNMSQADQGALWQSVMKGNLDGYMNISNRLKLGPFEEDCLLRTSSVEGQQGSDEPESPGSGKPCRVPVRLYVRSVEEDLYDLEDAMPVGDWESISYINRPFEVRKEEGRSYITLEHALNMLLPEFFSSKASHTPDDSEDAQTLDSSPDDGDANLRSFEKVESASSSWQEADVANKGKVKLVRVQGVELDMDIPFLWVANNLKNPECYLHICVYVGTRKQQPKDGR
;
A
#
# COMPACT_ATOMS: atom_id res chain seq x y z
N MET A 1 -0.27 -49.72 -65.62
CA MET A 1 -0.62 -51.14 -65.38
C MET A 1 -0.60 -51.42 -63.88
N PRO A 2 -1.72 -51.85 -63.26
CA PRO A 2 -1.78 -52.16 -61.82
C PRO A 2 -1.95 -53.66 -61.56
N ARG A 3 -1.15 -54.21 -60.63
CA ARG A 3 -1.32 -55.44 -59.83
C ARG A 3 -0.29 -55.29 -58.67
N LEU A 4 -0.49 -55.59 -57.39
CA LEU A 4 -1.44 -56.37 -56.61
C LEU A 4 -1.07 -56.07 -55.13
N ARG A 5 -1.99 -55.68 -54.22
CA ARG A 5 -1.89 -55.97 -52.76
C ARG A 5 -3.29 -55.91 -52.11
N LEU A 6 -3.72 -57.04 -51.54
CA LEU A 6 -4.90 -57.27 -50.67
C LEU A 6 -4.31 -57.77 -49.32
N PRO A 7 -4.86 -57.52 -48.11
CA PRO A 7 -6.27 -57.28 -47.79
C PRO A 7 -6.56 -56.19 -46.73
N LEU A 8 -7.50 -55.28 -47.01
CA LEU A 8 -8.09 -54.38 -46.00
C LEU A 8 -9.56 -54.03 -46.32
N LEU A 9 -10.33 -54.99 -46.84
CA LEU A 9 -11.70 -54.74 -47.33
C LEU A 9 -12.79 -55.55 -46.61
N LEU A 10 -12.53 -56.02 -45.38
CA LEU A 10 -13.52 -56.75 -44.56
C LEU A 10 -13.92 -56.04 -43.26
N LEU A 11 -13.44 -54.82 -42.97
CA LEU A 11 -13.81 -54.07 -41.76
C LEU A 11 -14.81 -52.92 -41.99
N LEU A 12 -15.16 -52.61 -43.23
CA LEU A 12 -16.08 -51.52 -43.55
C LEU A 12 -17.59 -51.78 -43.26
N PRO A 13 -18.14 -53.01 -43.31
CA PRO A 13 -19.57 -53.19 -43.02
C PRO A 13 -19.89 -53.28 -41.51
N ILE A 14 -18.88 -53.51 -40.66
CA ILE A 14 -19.04 -53.62 -39.20
C ILE A 14 -19.02 -52.22 -38.54
N THR A 15 -18.26 -51.27 -39.07
CA THR A 15 -18.22 -49.90 -38.55
C THR A 15 -19.46 -49.07 -38.92
N LEU A 16 -20.08 -49.35 -40.08
CA LEU A 16 -21.29 -48.66 -40.54
C LEU A 16 -22.56 -49.11 -39.79
N THR A 17 -22.64 -50.39 -39.39
CA THR A 17 -23.76 -50.92 -38.59
C THR A 17 -23.69 -50.48 -37.13
N LEU A 18 -22.49 -50.32 -36.55
CA LEU A 18 -22.32 -49.71 -35.22
C LEU A 18 -22.67 -48.22 -35.20
N PHE A 19 -22.48 -47.47 -36.29
CA PHE A 19 -22.84 -46.05 -36.36
C PHE A 19 -24.36 -45.78 -36.47
N LEU A 20 -25.14 -46.75 -36.96
CA LEU A 20 -26.60 -46.63 -37.12
C LEU A 20 -27.40 -47.08 -35.87
N LEU A 21 -26.74 -47.71 -34.89
CA LEU A 21 -27.36 -48.18 -33.64
C LEU A 21 -27.14 -47.25 -32.44
N PHE A 22 -26.35 -46.17 -32.58
CA PHE A 22 -26.30 -45.10 -31.60
C PHE A 22 -27.35 -44.05 -31.98
N PRO A 23 -28.41 -43.84 -31.16
CA PRO A 23 -29.29 -42.70 -31.36
C PRO A 23 -28.44 -41.44 -31.39
N SER A 24 -28.65 -40.61 -32.40
CA SER A 24 -28.06 -39.29 -32.50
C SER A 24 -28.20 -38.63 -31.14
N SER A 25 -27.09 -38.23 -30.52
CA SER A 25 -27.14 -37.49 -29.27
C SER A 25 -28.12 -36.34 -29.46
N PRO A 26 -29.12 -36.16 -28.57
CA PRO A 26 -30.06 -35.05 -28.73
C PRO A 26 -29.25 -33.76 -28.90
N PRO A 27 -29.66 -32.85 -29.80
CA PRO A 27 -28.93 -31.61 -30.00
C PRO A 27 -28.71 -30.97 -28.64
N SER A 28 -27.44 -30.74 -28.29
CA SER A 28 -27.08 -30.13 -27.02
C SER A 28 -27.93 -28.87 -26.87
N PRO A 29 -28.63 -28.68 -25.74
CA PRO A 29 -29.45 -27.50 -25.55
C PRO A 29 -28.60 -26.24 -25.84
N PRO A 30 -29.17 -25.22 -26.49
CA PRO A 30 -28.42 -24.00 -26.78
C PRO A 30 -27.79 -23.49 -25.49
N PRO A 31 -26.53 -23.00 -25.53
CA PRO A 31 -25.89 -22.47 -24.34
C PRO A 31 -26.79 -21.40 -23.72
N PRO A 32 -26.89 -21.33 -22.37
CA PRO A 32 -27.74 -20.37 -21.71
C PRO A 32 -27.40 -18.95 -22.18
N PRO A 33 -28.40 -18.08 -22.38
CA PRO A 33 -28.17 -16.73 -22.87
C PRO A 33 -27.21 -15.97 -21.95
N LEU A 34 -26.30 -15.20 -22.54
CA LEU A 34 -25.33 -14.39 -21.79
C LEU A 34 -26.07 -13.40 -20.87
N PRO A 35 -25.64 -13.25 -19.60
CA PRO A 35 -26.18 -12.23 -18.72
C PRO A 35 -26.10 -10.84 -19.36
N CYS A 36 -27.08 -9.98 -19.08
CA CYS A 36 -27.03 -8.58 -19.52
C CYS A 36 -25.79 -7.89 -18.93
N GLY A 37 -25.05 -7.16 -19.77
CA GLY A 37 -23.75 -6.55 -19.45
C GLY A 37 -22.53 -7.45 -19.71
N ALA A 38 -22.72 -8.78 -19.83
CA ALA A 38 -21.61 -9.71 -20.02
C ALA A 38 -21.21 -9.91 -21.49
N ALA A 39 -22.05 -9.55 -22.47
CA ALA A 39 -21.66 -9.66 -23.87
C ALA A 39 -20.95 -8.39 -24.34
N PRO A 40 -19.96 -8.49 -25.27
CA PRO A 40 -19.28 -7.32 -25.81
C PRO A 40 -20.24 -6.29 -26.43
N SER A 41 -21.31 -6.75 -27.09
CA SER A 41 -22.30 -5.88 -27.73
C SER A 41 -23.20 -5.14 -26.75
N ASP A 42 -23.23 -5.52 -25.47
CA ASP A 42 -24.04 -4.80 -24.47
C ASP A 42 -23.58 -3.38 -24.29
N ALA A 43 -22.28 -3.14 -24.40
CA ALA A 43 -21.69 -1.85 -24.15
C ALA A 43 -21.75 -0.91 -25.38
N THR A 44 -21.97 -1.48 -26.57
CA THR A 44 -21.85 -0.78 -27.86
C THR A 44 -23.17 -0.63 -28.62
N ALA A 45 -24.26 -1.21 -28.12
CA ALA A 45 -25.58 -1.11 -28.74
C ALA A 45 -26.65 -1.02 -27.66
N GLY A 46 -27.19 0.17 -27.46
CA GLY A 46 -28.13 0.46 -26.40
C GLY A 46 -28.43 1.95 -26.30
N ARG A 47 -29.13 2.33 -25.24
CA ARG A 47 -29.47 3.73 -24.94
C ARG A 47 -29.48 3.98 -23.45
N TRP A 48 -29.23 5.23 -23.05
CA TRP A 48 -29.50 5.68 -21.69
C TRP A 48 -31.00 5.90 -21.50
N ILE A 49 -31.54 5.34 -20.43
CA ILE A 49 -32.93 5.55 -20.02
C ILE A 49 -32.98 6.06 -18.57
N PRO A 50 -34.04 6.77 -18.17
CA PRO A 50 -34.28 7.07 -16.76
C PRO A 50 -34.18 5.81 -15.90
N THR A 51 -33.46 5.88 -14.79
CA THR A 51 -33.34 4.74 -13.87
C THR A 51 -34.73 4.32 -13.39
N PRO A 52 -35.06 3.01 -13.42
CA PRO A 52 -36.35 2.51 -12.96
C PRO A 52 -36.67 2.97 -11.52
N LYS A 53 -37.92 3.37 -11.29
CA LYS A 53 -38.39 3.84 -9.98
C LYS A 53 -38.84 2.66 -9.09
N PRO A 54 -38.60 2.71 -7.77
CA PRO A 54 -37.86 3.75 -7.06
C PRO A 54 -36.36 3.71 -7.38
N SER A 55 -35.76 4.87 -7.62
CA SER A 55 -34.34 4.94 -7.96
C SER A 55 -33.51 4.49 -6.76
N PRO A 56 -32.66 3.46 -6.90
CA PRO A 56 -31.78 3.03 -5.82
C PRO A 56 -30.75 4.12 -5.48
N PRO A 57 -30.28 4.19 -4.23
CA PRO A 57 -29.24 5.13 -3.82
C PRO A 57 -27.96 4.94 -4.64
N PRO A 58 -27.03 5.91 -4.67
CA PRO A 58 -25.72 5.73 -5.29
C PRO A 58 -25.03 4.44 -4.82
N LEU A 59 -24.20 3.83 -5.68
CA LEU A 59 -23.49 2.58 -5.35
C LEU A 59 -22.63 2.69 -4.09
N TYR A 60 -22.17 3.90 -3.77
CA TYR A 60 -21.34 4.19 -2.61
C TYR A 60 -21.53 5.62 -2.14
N SER A 61 -21.20 5.83 -0.88
CA SER A 61 -21.23 7.14 -0.23
C SER A 61 -20.14 8.07 -0.78
N PRO A 62 -20.36 9.40 -0.85
CA PRO A 62 -19.31 10.38 -1.12
C PRO A 62 -18.20 10.37 -0.05
N THR A 63 -18.41 9.72 1.10
CA THR A 63 -17.40 9.50 2.15
C THR A 63 -16.53 8.25 1.94
N CYS A 64 -16.63 7.60 0.77
CA CYS A 64 -15.79 6.45 0.46
C CYS A 64 -14.28 6.78 0.59
N PRO A 65 -13.47 5.98 1.31
CA PRO A 65 -12.07 6.29 1.58
C PRO A 65 -11.15 6.15 0.35
N PHE A 66 -11.63 5.55 -0.74
CA PHE A 66 -10.86 5.41 -1.98
C PHE A 66 -11.07 6.59 -2.93
N HIS A 67 -12.02 7.48 -2.62
CA HIS A 67 -12.42 8.60 -3.47
C HIS A 67 -11.30 9.64 -3.63
N ARG A 68 -11.24 10.29 -4.79
CA ARG A 68 -10.40 11.48 -5.02
C ARG A 68 -11.24 12.75 -4.94
N ASN A 69 -10.74 13.80 -4.30
CA ASN A 69 -11.51 15.05 -4.11
C ASN A 69 -12.01 15.64 -5.45
N ALA A 70 -11.13 15.71 -6.46
CA ALA A 70 -11.45 16.28 -7.77
C ALA A 70 -12.61 15.59 -8.52
N TRP A 71 -12.92 14.33 -8.21
CA TRP A 71 -14.01 13.58 -8.84
C TRP A 71 -15.27 13.52 -7.99
N ASN A 72 -15.22 14.00 -6.73
CA ASN A 72 -16.34 13.95 -5.78
C ASN A 72 -17.28 15.14 -6.01
N CYS A 73 -17.94 15.14 -7.16
CA CYS A 73 -18.72 16.28 -7.61
C CYS A 73 -19.89 16.60 -6.66
N LEU A 74 -20.49 15.58 -6.03
CA LEU A 74 -21.52 15.78 -5.02
C LEU A 74 -21.00 16.58 -3.82
N ARG A 75 -19.82 16.21 -3.31
CA ARG A 75 -19.16 16.96 -2.21
C ARG A 75 -18.74 18.37 -2.64
N ASN A 76 -18.37 18.54 -3.91
CA ASN A 76 -17.89 19.80 -4.46
C ASN A 76 -19.02 20.75 -4.89
N GLY A 77 -20.27 20.49 -4.50
CA GLY A 77 -21.41 21.38 -4.72
C GLY A 77 -21.99 21.31 -6.13
N ARG A 78 -21.77 20.23 -6.87
CA ARG A 78 -22.39 20.02 -8.17
C ARG A 78 -23.90 19.75 -8.02
N PRO A 79 -24.77 20.43 -8.78
CA PRO A 79 -26.20 20.09 -8.81
C PRO A 79 -26.43 18.62 -9.21
N PRO A 80 -27.43 17.94 -8.62
CA PRO A 80 -27.75 16.56 -8.99
C PRO A 80 -28.07 16.44 -10.49
N VAL A 81 -27.43 15.48 -11.15
CA VAL A 81 -27.73 15.09 -12.54
C VAL A 81 -28.80 13.98 -12.57
N ALA A 82 -29.46 13.81 -13.72
CA ALA A 82 -30.49 12.79 -13.89
C ALA A 82 -29.95 11.37 -13.58
N ALA A 83 -30.69 10.60 -12.79
CA ALA A 83 -30.39 9.19 -12.56
C ALA A 83 -30.72 8.39 -13.82
N LEU A 84 -29.68 7.89 -14.48
CA LEU A 84 -29.77 7.17 -15.75
C LEU A 84 -29.16 5.79 -15.65
N SER A 85 -29.72 4.85 -16.42
CA SER A 85 -29.24 3.49 -16.53
C SER A 85 -29.07 3.11 -17.99
N TRP A 86 -28.01 2.36 -18.28
CA TRP A 86 -27.76 1.88 -19.63
C TRP A 86 -28.63 0.66 -19.94
N ALA A 87 -29.39 0.72 -21.03
CA ALA A 87 -30.25 -0.35 -21.51
C ALA A 87 -29.72 -0.90 -22.85
N PRO A 88 -29.01 -2.04 -22.84
CA PRO A 88 -28.54 -2.68 -24.06
C PRO A 88 -29.68 -3.21 -24.92
N ASN A 89 -29.54 -3.13 -26.24
CA ASN A 89 -30.56 -3.60 -27.19
C ASN A 89 -30.88 -5.09 -27.03
N ARG A 90 -29.88 -5.91 -26.68
CA ARG A 90 -30.06 -7.37 -26.49
C ARG A 90 -30.90 -7.70 -25.25
N CYS A 91 -30.96 -6.80 -24.26
CA CYS A 91 -31.59 -7.07 -22.98
C CYS A 91 -33.11 -6.82 -22.99
N ALA A 92 -33.75 -6.74 -24.16
CA ALA A 92 -35.21 -6.67 -24.34
C ALA A 92 -35.90 -5.60 -23.48
N GLY A 93 -35.27 -4.42 -23.37
CA GLY A 93 -35.77 -3.29 -22.55
C GLY A 93 -35.30 -3.29 -21.09
N GLY A 94 -34.58 -4.32 -20.65
CA GLY A 94 -33.88 -4.35 -19.37
C GLY A 94 -32.61 -3.49 -19.37
N VAL A 95 -32.21 -3.06 -18.18
CA VAL A 95 -30.94 -2.35 -17.93
C VAL A 95 -29.84 -3.30 -17.52
N VAL A 96 -28.58 -2.89 -17.67
CA VAL A 96 -27.46 -3.61 -17.07
C VAL A 96 -27.68 -3.69 -15.55
N PRO A 97 -27.67 -4.88 -14.94
CA PRO A 97 -27.83 -5.03 -13.49
C PRO A 97 -26.67 -4.33 -12.77
N ARG A 98 -27.00 -3.60 -11.70
CA ARG A 98 -25.98 -3.04 -10.82
C ARG A 98 -25.16 -4.16 -10.18
N ILE A 99 -23.88 -3.87 -9.93
CA ILE A 99 -23.00 -4.78 -9.21
C ILE A 99 -23.56 -5.09 -7.83
N ASP A 100 -23.78 -6.38 -7.56
CA ASP A 100 -23.90 -6.88 -6.20
C ASP A 100 -22.48 -7.05 -5.65
N ALA A 101 -22.03 -6.08 -4.87
CA ALA A 101 -20.67 -6.06 -4.34
C ALA A 101 -20.33 -7.29 -3.49
N ALA A 102 -21.29 -7.80 -2.70
CA ALA A 102 -21.08 -8.95 -1.85
C ALA A 102 -20.98 -10.23 -2.69
N ALA A 103 -21.89 -10.42 -3.64
CA ALA A 103 -21.84 -11.55 -4.55
C ALA A 103 -20.58 -11.50 -5.45
N PHE A 104 -20.16 -10.31 -5.85
CA PHE A 104 -18.93 -10.12 -6.63
C PHE A 104 -17.69 -10.53 -5.82
N LEU A 105 -17.53 -10.03 -4.60
CA LEU A 105 -16.40 -10.40 -3.74
C LEU A 105 -16.37 -11.89 -3.44
N ALA A 106 -17.52 -12.49 -3.12
CA ALA A 106 -17.64 -13.92 -2.88
C ALA A 106 -17.25 -14.76 -4.11
N ALA A 107 -17.68 -14.36 -5.32
CA ALA A 107 -17.30 -15.03 -6.56
C ALA A 107 -15.82 -14.83 -6.92
N ALA A 108 -15.27 -13.64 -6.60
CA ALA A 108 -13.89 -13.28 -6.86
C ALA A 108 -12.92 -13.74 -5.76
N ARG A 109 -13.37 -14.54 -4.78
CA ARG A 109 -12.58 -14.94 -3.62
C ARG A 109 -11.18 -15.44 -3.98
N GLY A 110 -10.16 -14.89 -3.30
CA GLY A 110 -8.74 -15.20 -3.51
C GLY A 110 -8.16 -14.71 -4.84
N ARG A 111 -8.91 -13.93 -5.63
CA ARG A 111 -8.46 -13.42 -6.94
C ARG A 111 -7.90 -12.01 -6.84
N ARG A 112 -7.01 -11.71 -7.79
CA ARG A 112 -6.36 -10.42 -7.94
C ARG A 112 -6.75 -9.78 -9.27
N ILE A 113 -7.23 -8.54 -9.22
CA ILE A 113 -7.67 -7.76 -10.37
C ILE A 113 -6.73 -6.56 -10.51
N GLY A 114 -6.08 -6.42 -11.67
CA GLY A 114 -5.13 -5.35 -11.95
C GLY A 114 -5.59 -4.48 -13.11
N LEU A 115 -5.51 -3.16 -12.94
CA LEU A 115 -5.69 -2.17 -14.01
C LEU A 115 -4.34 -1.52 -14.31
N VAL A 116 -4.02 -1.35 -15.58
CA VAL A 116 -2.74 -0.79 -16.04
C VAL A 116 -3.02 0.26 -17.10
N GLY A 117 -2.61 1.50 -16.87
CA GLY A 117 -2.80 2.55 -17.87
C GLY A 117 -2.82 3.97 -17.34
N ASP A 118 -3.65 4.82 -17.94
CA ASP A 118 -3.74 6.25 -17.66
C ASP A 118 -4.71 6.59 -16.51
N SER A 119 -4.93 7.88 -16.25
CA SER A 119 -5.75 8.39 -15.16
C SER A 119 -7.23 7.97 -15.23
N LEU A 120 -7.73 7.53 -16.39
CA LEU A 120 -9.10 7.03 -16.49
C LEU A 120 -9.23 5.59 -15.99
N SER A 121 -8.14 4.82 -15.99
CA SER A 121 -8.08 3.56 -15.24
C SER A 121 -8.08 3.82 -13.73
N GLU A 122 -7.44 4.91 -13.26
CA GLU A 122 -7.56 5.32 -11.86
C GLU A 122 -9.00 5.70 -11.51
N ASN A 123 -9.67 6.49 -12.37
CA ASN A 123 -11.07 6.89 -12.20
C ASN A 123 -12.01 5.67 -12.13
N LEU A 124 -11.83 4.66 -12.98
CA LEU A 124 -12.56 3.40 -12.92
C LEU A 124 -12.22 2.56 -11.67
N VAL A 125 -10.95 2.45 -11.29
CA VAL A 125 -10.54 1.74 -10.07
C VAL A 125 -11.17 2.35 -8.84
N VAL A 126 -11.21 3.67 -8.73
CA VAL A 126 -11.82 4.33 -7.57
C VAL A 126 -13.31 3.99 -7.47
N ALA A 127 -14.05 4.04 -8.59
CA ALA A 127 -15.46 3.63 -8.61
C ALA A 127 -15.64 2.17 -8.18
N LEU A 128 -14.82 1.25 -8.71
CA LEU A 128 -14.87 -0.17 -8.36
C LEU A 128 -14.56 -0.39 -6.88
N LEU A 129 -13.49 0.21 -6.36
CA LEU A 129 -13.08 0.08 -4.97
C LEU A 129 -14.17 0.59 -4.03
N CYS A 130 -14.80 1.72 -4.34
CA CYS A 130 -15.88 2.27 -3.55
C CYS A 130 -17.15 1.41 -3.60
N ALA A 131 -17.51 0.87 -4.77
CA ALA A 131 -18.61 -0.07 -4.90
C ALA A 131 -18.38 -1.33 -4.05
N LEU A 132 -17.19 -1.93 -4.12
CA LEU A 132 -16.86 -3.14 -3.33
C LEU A 132 -16.76 -2.85 -1.83
N ARG A 133 -16.32 -1.65 -1.44
CA ARG A 133 -16.23 -1.22 -0.03
C ARG A 133 -17.59 -1.20 0.67
N SER A 134 -18.69 -1.10 -0.08
CA SER A 134 -20.05 -1.19 0.46
C SER A 134 -20.34 -2.57 1.07
N ALA A 135 -19.71 -3.63 0.55
CA ALA A 135 -19.89 -5.00 1.01
C ALA A 135 -18.87 -5.43 2.07
N ASP A 136 -17.65 -4.88 2.06
CA ASP A 136 -16.61 -5.22 3.04
C ASP A 136 -16.08 -3.98 3.77
N SER A 137 -16.51 -3.81 5.02
CA SER A 137 -16.08 -2.70 5.86
C SER A 137 -14.62 -2.76 6.32
N GLY A 138 -14.00 -3.94 6.23
CA GLY A 138 -12.60 -4.16 6.57
C GLY A 138 -11.64 -3.80 5.44
N ALA A 139 -12.11 -3.35 4.27
CA ALA A 139 -11.24 -3.12 3.13
C ALA A 139 -10.17 -2.05 3.43
N ARG A 140 -8.93 -2.36 3.08
CA ARG A 140 -7.72 -1.57 3.36
C ARG A 140 -7.11 -1.07 2.05
N LYS A 141 -6.38 0.05 2.07
CA LYS A 141 -5.59 0.50 0.92
C LYS A 141 -4.51 -0.53 0.57
N TRP A 142 -4.16 -0.65 -0.71
CA TRP A 142 -3.14 -1.57 -1.21
C TRP A 142 -2.27 -0.89 -2.26
N LYS A 143 -0.99 -0.66 -1.96
CA LYS A 143 0.02 -0.01 -2.84
C LYS A 143 1.26 -0.88 -3.09
N ARG A 144 1.14 -2.21 -2.96
CA ARG A 144 2.29 -3.12 -3.08
C ARG A 144 2.61 -3.42 -4.56
N ARG A 145 3.82 -3.91 -4.83
CA ARG A 145 4.26 -4.35 -6.17
C ARG A 145 4.15 -3.27 -7.26
N GLY A 146 4.49 -2.03 -6.93
CA GLY A 146 4.44 -0.91 -7.89
C GLY A 146 3.04 -0.33 -8.13
N ALA A 147 2.01 -0.81 -7.41
CA ALA A 147 0.67 -0.26 -7.56
C ALA A 147 0.59 1.18 -7.02
N TRP A 148 0.10 2.07 -7.87
CA TRP A 148 -0.16 3.47 -7.55
C TRP A 148 -1.32 3.62 -6.56
N ARG A 149 -2.38 2.83 -6.78
CA ARG A 149 -3.60 2.82 -5.96
C ARG A 149 -4.20 1.41 -5.92
N GLY A 150 -4.89 1.06 -4.84
CA GLY A 150 -5.56 -0.23 -4.74
C GLY A 150 -6.29 -0.44 -3.43
N GLY A 151 -7.01 -1.55 -3.34
CA GLY A 151 -7.71 -2.00 -2.15
C GLY A 151 -7.58 -3.51 -1.95
N TYR A 152 -7.42 -3.91 -0.70
CA TYR A 152 -7.49 -5.28 -0.24
C TYR A 152 -8.78 -5.49 0.55
N PHE A 153 -9.56 -6.49 0.17
CA PHE A 153 -10.85 -6.84 0.77
C PHE A 153 -10.67 -8.14 1.57
N PRO A 154 -10.38 -8.06 2.88
CA PRO A 154 -9.97 -9.20 3.68
C PRO A 154 -11.05 -10.28 3.82
N ARG A 155 -12.34 -9.92 3.71
CA ARG A 155 -13.44 -10.91 3.88
C ARG A 155 -13.36 -12.06 2.88
N ASP A 156 -13.00 -11.75 1.64
CA ASP A 156 -12.92 -12.72 0.54
C ASP A 156 -11.51 -12.81 -0.06
N ASP A 157 -10.50 -12.23 0.59
CA ASP A 157 -9.11 -12.21 0.11
C ASP A 157 -8.99 -11.71 -1.35
N VAL A 158 -9.66 -10.59 -1.65
CA VAL A 158 -9.65 -9.99 -3.00
C VAL A 158 -8.73 -8.78 -3.02
N ILE A 159 -7.89 -8.68 -4.06
CA ILE A 159 -7.04 -7.50 -4.31
C ILE A 159 -7.50 -6.84 -5.61
N VAL A 160 -7.69 -5.53 -5.57
CA VAL A 160 -7.90 -4.68 -6.74
C VAL A 160 -6.84 -3.60 -6.75
N ALA A 161 -6.08 -3.47 -7.83
CA ALA A 161 -4.96 -2.53 -7.90
C ALA A 161 -4.81 -1.86 -9.26
N TYR A 162 -4.27 -0.64 -9.26
CA TYR A 162 -3.99 0.19 -10.42
C TYR A 162 -2.49 0.49 -10.52
N HIS A 163 -1.92 0.27 -11.70
CA HIS A 163 -0.54 0.59 -12.07
C HIS A 163 -0.55 1.73 -13.07
N ARG A 164 0.09 2.85 -12.71
CA ARG A 164 0.11 4.06 -13.53
C ARG A 164 1.18 3.93 -14.61
N ALA A 165 0.76 3.54 -15.81
CA ALA A 165 1.63 3.34 -16.96
C ALA A 165 1.02 4.05 -18.17
N VAL A 166 1.13 5.37 -18.22
CA VAL A 166 0.35 6.24 -19.12
C VAL A 166 0.56 5.94 -20.60
N LEU A 167 1.77 5.55 -21.02
CA LEU A 167 2.09 5.12 -22.39
C LEU A 167 2.19 3.59 -22.54
N LEU A 168 2.03 2.82 -21.46
CA LEU A 168 2.31 1.38 -21.32
C LEU A 168 3.77 0.96 -21.59
N ALA A 169 4.45 1.58 -22.55
CA ALA A 169 5.88 1.41 -22.81
C ALA A 169 6.73 2.27 -21.87
N LYS A 170 7.98 1.86 -21.66
CA LYS A 170 8.97 2.62 -20.90
C LYS A 170 9.25 3.94 -21.61
N TYR A 171 9.19 5.04 -20.85
CA TYR A 171 9.57 6.34 -21.35
C TYR A 171 10.43 7.09 -20.33
N THR A 172 11.42 7.84 -20.81
CA THR A 172 12.36 8.57 -19.95
C THR A 172 12.65 9.96 -20.52
N TRP A 173 12.74 10.94 -19.63
CA TRP A 173 13.11 12.31 -19.98
C TRP A 173 14.62 12.41 -20.25
N GLN A 174 14.99 13.11 -21.32
CA GLN A 174 16.37 13.37 -21.74
C GLN A 174 16.55 14.88 -22.00
N PRO A 175 17.18 15.64 -21.08
CA PRO A 175 17.44 17.06 -21.29
C PRO A 175 18.53 17.29 -22.35
N VAL A 176 18.51 18.46 -23.01
CA VAL A 176 19.63 18.88 -23.87
C VAL A 176 20.79 19.36 -22.98
N GLU A 177 21.93 18.69 -23.04
CA GLU A 177 23.08 18.96 -22.15
C GLU A 177 23.89 20.22 -22.53
N ASN A 178 23.77 20.75 -23.75
CA ASN A 178 24.59 21.86 -24.24
C ASN A 178 23.77 23.11 -24.58
N SER A 179 23.98 24.20 -23.83
CA SER A 179 23.34 25.51 -24.03
C SER A 179 23.66 26.19 -25.38
N LYS A 180 24.69 25.74 -26.11
CA LYS A 180 25.05 26.28 -27.43
C LYS A 180 24.22 25.72 -28.59
N GLU A 181 23.51 24.61 -28.40
CA GLU A 181 22.58 24.04 -29.40
C GLU A 181 21.12 24.44 -29.15
N LEU A 182 20.84 25.18 -28.08
CA LEU A 182 19.50 25.59 -27.64
C LEU A 182 18.76 26.54 -28.62
N HIS A 183 19.30 26.82 -29.81
CA HIS A 183 18.87 27.95 -30.63
C HIS A 183 18.60 27.68 -32.12
N LYS A 184 18.44 26.43 -32.57
CA LYS A 184 17.92 26.21 -33.93
C LYS A 184 16.41 25.93 -33.99
N ASP A 185 15.86 25.11 -33.09
CA ASP A 185 14.47 24.63 -33.21
C ASP A 185 13.57 24.81 -31.96
N GLY A 186 14.08 25.41 -30.87
CA GLY A 186 13.28 25.68 -29.65
C GLY A 186 13.01 24.46 -28.74
N ILE A 187 13.68 23.33 -28.99
CA ILE A 187 13.55 22.08 -28.22
C ILE A 187 14.31 22.17 -26.89
N LYS A 188 13.66 21.83 -25.77
CA LYS A 188 14.22 21.82 -24.40
C LYS A 188 14.80 20.46 -23.98
N GLY A 189 14.37 19.39 -24.64
CA GLY A 189 14.75 18.00 -24.38
C GLY A 189 13.74 17.05 -25.02
N THR A 190 13.94 15.75 -24.88
CA THR A 190 13.09 14.73 -25.51
C THR A 190 12.65 13.67 -24.51
N TYR A 191 11.50 13.06 -24.76
CA TYR A 191 11.08 11.85 -24.06
C TYR A 191 11.39 10.64 -24.94
N ARG A 192 12.41 9.88 -24.56
CA ARG A 192 12.70 8.60 -25.20
C ARG A 192 11.60 7.60 -24.83
N VAL A 193 11.02 6.93 -25.83
CA VAL A 193 10.02 5.87 -25.66
C VAL A 193 10.56 4.59 -26.29
N ASP A 194 10.86 3.59 -25.46
CA ASP A 194 11.31 2.28 -25.94
C ASP A 194 10.08 1.41 -26.25
N VAL A 195 9.70 1.34 -27.53
CA VAL A 195 8.40 0.79 -27.94
C VAL A 195 8.26 -0.71 -27.70
N ASP A 196 9.36 -1.42 -27.52
CA ASP A 196 9.46 -2.87 -27.27
C ASP A 196 9.70 -3.22 -25.80
N ILE A 197 9.80 -2.22 -24.92
CA ILE A 197 10.03 -2.40 -23.49
C ILE A 197 8.80 -1.92 -22.70
N PRO A 198 8.11 -2.78 -21.95
CA PRO A 198 7.02 -2.36 -21.08
C PRO A 198 7.54 -1.45 -19.95
N ALA A 199 6.69 -0.56 -19.46
CA ALA A 199 7.02 0.34 -18.37
C ALA A 199 7.28 -0.43 -17.05
N ASP A 200 8.20 0.09 -16.23
CA ASP A 200 8.71 -0.57 -15.03
C ASP A 200 7.61 -0.79 -13.98
N GLU A 201 6.56 0.03 -14.02
CA GLU A 201 5.42 0.00 -13.09
C GLU A 201 4.60 -1.29 -13.20
N TRP A 202 4.57 -1.95 -14.36
CA TRP A 202 3.69 -3.11 -14.58
C TRP A 202 4.35 -4.36 -15.18
N VAL A 203 5.59 -4.25 -15.66
CA VAL A 203 6.31 -5.39 -16.25
C VAL A 203 6.38 -6.62 -15.32
N ASN A 204 6.55 -6.38 -14.02
CA ASN A 204 6.76 -7.42 -13.02
C ASN A 204 5.48 -8.02 -12.42
N VAL A 205 4.30 -7.59 -12.87
CA VAL A 205 3.00 -8.04 -12.32
C VAL A 205 2.16 -8.88 -13.29
N THR A 206 2.65 -9.15 -14.50
CA THR A 206 1.97 -9.92 -15.55
C THR A 206 1.46 -11.30 -15.09
N LYS A 207 2.16 -11.95 -14.15
CA LYS A 207 1.81 -13.26 -13.59
C LYS A 207 1.10 -13.19 -12.23
N PHE A 208 1.00 -12.00 -11.65
CA PHE A 208 0.42 -11.80 -10.33
C PHE A 208 -1.11 -11.70 -10.36
N TYR A 209 -1.69 -11.16 -11.44
CA TYR A 209 -3.12 -10.93 -11.53
C TYR A 209 -3.87 -12.05 -12.26
N ASP A 210 -5.10 -12.31 -11.81
CA ASP A 210 -6.04 -13.26 -12.42
C ASP A 210 -6.94 -12.58 -13.46
N VAL A 211 -7.10 -11.26 -13.35
CA VAL A 211 -7.72 -10.37 -14.34
C VAL A 211 -6.82 -9.15 -14.54
N LEU A 212 -6.51 -8.82 -15.80
CA LEU A 212 -5.77 -7.62 -16.18
C LEU A 212 -6.58 -6.79 -17.16
N ILE A 213 -6.73 -5.49 -16.86
CA ILE A 213 -7.40 -4.51 -17.72
C ILE A 213 -6.39 -3.43 -18.11
N PHE A 214 -6.21 -3.24 -19.42
CA PHE A 214 -5.27 -2.26 -19.96
C PHE A 214 -6.00 -1.07 -20.60
N ASN A 215 -5.42 0.13 -20.52
CA ASN A 215 -5.78 1.25 -21.36
C ASN A 215 -4.60 2.19 -21.60
N THR A 216 -4.66 2.98 -22.67
CA THR A 216 -3.80 4.14 -22.92
C THR A 216 -4.44 4.99 -24.02
N GLY A 217 -4.21 6.30 -24.01
CA GLY A 217 -4.72 7.20 -25.04
C GLY A 217 -4.63 8.68 -24.67
N HIS A 218 -5.06 9.07 -23.45
CA HIS A 218 -5.18 10.51 -23.11
C HIS A 218 -3.86 11.26 -23.01
N TRP A 219 -2.73 10.55 -22.96
CA TRP A 219 -1.40 11.16 -22.96
C TRP A 219 -0.79 11.27 -24.36
N TRP A 220 -1.43 10.72 -25.39
CA TRP A 220 -0.93 10.70 -26.77
C TRP A 220 -1.35 11.97 -27.53
N GLY A 221 -1.02 13.13 -26.97
CA GLY A 221 -1.40 14.44 -27.51
C GLY A 221 -0.31 15.50 -27.29
N LEU A 222 -0.36 16.55 -28.10
CA LEU A 222 0.58 17.68 -28.00
C LEU A 222 0.38 18.53 -26.74
N ASP A 223 -0.74 18.38 -26.05
CA ASP A 223 -0.99 19.00 -24.74
C ASP A 223 -0.14 18.38 -23.62
N LYS A 224 0.25 17.10 -23.76
CA LYS A 224 1.14 16.40 -22.80
C LYS A 224 2.59 16.36 -23.27
N PHE A 225 2.80 16.23 -24.57
CA PHE A 225 4.13 16.20 -25.19
C PHE A 225 4.20 17.28 -26.27
N PRO A 226 4.41 18.55 -25.87
CA PRO A 226 4.46 19.67 -26.81
C PRO A 226 5.73 19.61 -27.67
N LYS A 227 5.80 20.47 -28.70
CA LYS A 227 6.89 20.46 -29.69
C LYS A 227 8.26 20.72 -29.07
N GLU A 228 8.30 21.45 -27.97
CA GLU A 228 9.51 21.76 -27.21
C GLU A 228 10.04 20.55 -26.43
N THR A 229 9.18 19.55 -26.17
CA THR A 229 9.54 18.31 -25.45
C THR A 229 8.93 17.07 -26.12
N PRO A 230 9.33 16.75 -27.37
CA PRO A 230 8.67 15.74 -28.18
C PRO A 230 9.00 14.31 -27.71
N LEU A 231 8.14 13.36 -28.10
CA LEU A 231 8.44 11.93 -27.99
C LEU A 231 9.41 11.50 -29.09
N VAL A 232 10.39 10.68 -28.74
CA VAL A 232 11.32 10.05 -29.70
C VAL A 232 11.31 8.55 -29.47
N PHE A 233 11.03 7.79 -30.52
CA PHE A 233 10.76 6.35 -30.41
C PHE A 233 11.98 5.50 -30.72
N TYR A 234 12.22 4.51 -29.86
CA TYR A 234 13.35 3.59 -29.94
C TYR A 234 12.86 2.15 -30.02
N ARG A 235 13.64 1.29 -30.67
CA ARG A 235 13.46 -0.17 -30.70
C ARG A 235 14.82 -0.86 -30.60
N GLY A 236 14.94 -1.84 -29.71
CA GLY A 236 16.21 -2.55 -29.51
C GLY A 236 17.38 -1.60 -29.19
N GLY A 237 17.11 -0.51 -28.47
CA GLY A 237 18.10 0.50 -28.09
C GLY A 237 18.50 1.49 -29.19
N LYS A 238 17.93 1.42 -30.39
CA LYS A 238 18.21 2.34 -31.50
C LYS A 238 17.00 3.22 -31.82
N PRO A 239 17.17 4.50 -32.21
CA PRO A 239 16.07 5.33 -32.66
C PRO A 239 15.44 4.71 -33.92
N ILE A 240 14.12 4.84 -34.04
CA ILE A 240 13.39 4.39 -35.22
C ILE A 240 13.54 5.44 -36.32
N GLU A 241 13.96 4.99 -37.50
CA GLU A 241 14.17 5.82 -38.69
C GLU A 241 13.26 5.35 -39.84
N PRO A 242 12.51 6.25 -40.50
CA PRO A 242 12.38 7.68 -40.18
C PRO A 242 11.68 7.93 -38.82
N PRO A 243 11.88 9.10 -38.18
CA PRO A 243 11.25 9.41 -36.90
C PRO A 243 9.72 9.34 -37.00
N LEU A 244 9.09 8.74 -35.99
CA LEU A 244 7.64 8.62 -35.93
C LEU A 244 7.02 9.84 -35.26
N ASP A 245 5.86 10.26 -35.75
CA ASP A 245 5.00 11.18 -35.02
C ASP A 245 4.30 10.50 -33.84
N ILE A 246 3.55 11.26 -33.02
CA ILE A 246 2.85 10.74 -31.85
C ILE A 246 1.82 9.67 -32.23
N CYS A 247 1.12 9.83 -33.36
CA CYS A 247 0.06 8.93 -33.81
C CYS A 247 0.60 7.59 -34.30
N ASP A 248 1.66 7.61 -35.11
CA ASP A 248 2.31 6.40 -35.59
C ASP A 248 3.12 5.73 -34.48
N GLY A 249 3.74 6.52 -33.60
CA GLY A 249 4.33 6.03 -32.35
C GLY A 249 3.33 5.30 -31.47
N LEU A 250 2.11 5.83 -31.29
CA LEU A 250 1.01 5.17 -30.59
C LEU A 250 0.70 3.81 -31.21
N LYS A 251 0.49 3.73 -32.53
CA LYS A 251 0.20 2.46 -33.22
C LYS A 251 1.30 1.42 -32.99
N VAL A 252 2.56 1.85 -33.07
CA VAL A 252 3.71 0.97 -32.86
C VAL A 252 3.75 0.46 -31.41
N VAL A 253 3.55 1.34 -30.42
CA VAL A 253 3.49 0.94 -29.01
C VAL A 253 2.32 0.01 -28.73
N LEU A 254 1.11 0.32 -29.22
CA LEU A 254 -0.06 -0.54 -29.04
C LEU A 254 0.20 -1.95 -29.58
N LYS A 255 0.74 -2.07 -30.80
CA LYS A 255 1.06 -3.36 -31.41
C LYS A 255 2.13 -4.13 -30.63
N SER A 256 3.19 -3.45 -30.20
CA SER A 256 4.26 -4.06 -29.39
C SER A 256 3.75 -4.54 -28.03
N MET A 257 2.98 -3.70 -27.33
CA MET A 257 2.44 -4.02 -26.00
C MET A 257 1.39 -5.12 -26.06
N ALA A 258 0.50 -5.10 -27.06
CA ALA A 258 -0.46 -6.19 -27.28
C ALA A 258 0.24 -7.54 -27.55
N SER A 259 1.31 -7.52 -28.35
CA SER A 259 2.16 -8.70 -28.58
C SER A 259 2.87 -9.17 -27.30
N TYR A 260 3.43 -8.25 -26.53
CA TYR A 260 4.08 -8.54 -25.25
C TYR A 260 3.08 -9.17 -24.25
N ILE A 261 1.89 -8.58 -24.10
CA ILE A 261 0.83 -9.08 -23.23
C ILE A 261 0.41 -10.50 -23.64
N LYS A 262 0.20 -10.73 -24.95
CA LYS A 262 -0.13 -12.06 -25.48
C LYS A 262 0.93 -13.11 -25.12
N LYS A 263 2.20 -12.72 -25.15
CA LYS A 263 3.35 -13.59 -24.87
C LYS A 263 3.55 -13.86 -23.38
N GLU A 264 3.55 -12.83 -22.55
CA GLU A 264 4.01 -12.89 -21.16
C GLU A 264 2.88 -13.09 -20.13
N VAL A 265 1.66 -12.63 -20.43
CA VAL A 265 0.50 -12.80 -19.54
C VAL A 265 -0.07 -14.22 -19.71
N PRO A 266 -0.25 -14.99 -18.62
CA PRO A 266 -0.77 -16.36 -18.69
C PRO A 266 -2.10 -16.47 -19.44
N ARG A 267 -2.28 -17.53 -20.23
CA ARG A 267 -3.55 -17.80 -20.96
C ARG A 267 -4.77 -17.94 -20.05
N LYS A 268 -4.57 -18.32 -18.78
CA LYS A 268 -5.62 -18.42 -17.76
C LYS A 268 -6.00 -17.09 -17.11
N THR A 269 -5.34 -16.00 -17.48
CA THR A 269 -5.66 -14.66 -16.98
C THR A 269 -6.69 -14.05 -17.93
N LEU A 270 -7.75 -13.46 -17.40
CA LEU A 270 -8.68 -12.68 -18.23
C LEU A 270 -7.99 -11.38 -18.62
N LYS A 271 -7.80 -11.15 -19.92
CA LYS A 271 -7.17 -9.96 -20.47
C LYS A 271 -8.22 -9.08 -21.12
N LEU A 272 -8.42 -7.88 -20.60
CA LEU A 272 -9.32 -6.89 -21.15
C LEU A 272 -8.54 -5.67 -21.62
N TRP A 273 -8.97 -5.06 -22.72
CA TRP A 273 -8.51 -3.75 -23.14
C TRP A 273 -9.67 -2.77 -23.14
N ARG A 274 -9.62 -1.78 -22.24
CA ARG A 274 -10.65 -0.75 -22.13
C ARG A 274 -10.41 0.32 -23.20
N THR A 275 -11.44 0.62 -23.99
CA THR A 275 -11.37 1.66 -25.01
C THR A 275 -11.17 3.04 -24.39
N GLN A 276 -10.61 3.95 -25.16
CA GLN A 276 -10.38 5.35 -24.81
C GLN A 276 -11.69 6.04 -24.40
N SER A 277 -11.64 6.79 -23.30
CA SER A 277 -12.77 7.62 -22.84
C SER A 277 -13.00 8.79 -23.78
N PRO A 278 -14.26 9.17 -24.08
CA PRO A 278 -14.52 10.44 -24.73
C PRO A 278 -14.31 11.61 -23.76
N ARG A 279 -13.93 12.75 -24.33
CA ARG A 279 -13.97 14.10 -23.72
C ARG A 279 -15.13 14.88 -24.34
N HIS A 280 -15.68 15.89 -23.66
CA HIS A 280 -16.87 16.63 -24.15
C HIS A 280 -16.68 18.15 -24.17
N PHE A 281 -15.79 18.65 -25.01
CA PHE A 281 -15.65 20.08 -25.22
C PHE A 281 -16.68 20.63 -26.20
N TYR A 282 -17.29 21.76 -25.85
CA TYR A 282 -18.16 22.59 -26.67
C TYR A 282 -17.62 24.02 -26.77
N GLY A 283 -17.84 24.69 -27.90
CA GLY A 283 -17.42 26.08 -28.13
C GLY A 283 -15.93 26.27 -28.45
N GLY A 284 -15.10 25.23 -28.28
CA GLY A 284 -13.68 25.26 -28.60
C GLY A 284 -12.93 24.07 -27.97
N GLU A 285 -11.61 24.04 -28.14
CA GLU A 285 -10.70 23.09 -27.49
C GLU A 285 -10.39 23.53 -26.05
N TRP A 286 -9.73 22.65 -25.27
CA TRP A 286 -9.35 22.94 -23.88
C TRP A 286 -8.53 24.23 -23.70
N ASP A 287 -7.75 24.62 -24.71
CA ASP A 287 -6.90 25.83 -24.76
C ASP A 287 -7.55 26.99 -25.54
N ARG A 288 -8.76 26.79 -26.08
CA ARG A 288 -9.47 27.76 -26.93
C ARG A 288 -10.89 27.99 -26.47
N ASN A 289 -11.05 28.36 -25.19
CA ASN A 289 -12.34 28.66 -24.55
C ASN A 289 -13.39 27.52 -24.61
N GLY A 290 -12.95 26.28 -24.82
CA GLY A 290 -13.83 25.11 -24.73
C GLY A 290 -14.36 24.88 -23.32
N SER A 291 -15.61 24.44 -23.21
CA SER A 291 -16.24 24.08 -21.94
C SER A 291 -17.02 22.78 -22.04
N CYS A 292 -17.16 22.09 -20.92
CA CYS A 292 -17.99 20.90 -20.76
C CYS A 292 -19.04 21.04 -19.66
N VAL A 293 -19.39 22.27 -19.28
CA VAL A 293 -20.53 22.50 -18.38
C VAL A 293 -21.81 22.22 -19.17
N SER A 294 -22.35 21.02 -18.99
CA SER A 294 -23.60 20.57 -19.60
C SER A 294 -24.46 19.87 -18.55
N ASP A 295 -25.77 20.02 -18.68
CA ASP A 295 -26.80 19.30 -17.92
C ASP A 295 -27.61 18.34 -18.82
N ARG A 296 -27.34 18.33 -20.13
CA ARG A 296 -28.03 17.50 -21.12
C ARG A 296 -27.17 16.34 -21.62
N LEU A 297 -27.87 15.29 -22.05
CA LEU A 297 -27.30 14.23 -22.86
C LEU A 297 -27.21 14.68 -24.32
N LEU A 298 -26.22 14.14 -25.03
CA LEU A 298 -26.20 14.21 -26.49
C LEU A 298 -27.22 13.23 -27.07
N GLN A 299 -27.82 13.61 -28.20
CA GLN A 299 -28.66 12.71 -29.00
C GLN A 299 -27.78 11.88 -29.95
N GLU A 300 -28.28 10.73 -30.37
CA GLU A 300 -27.51 9.80 -31.23
C GLU A 300 -27.07 10.46 -32.56
N ASN A 301 -27.92 11.31 -33.13
CA ASN A 301 -27.60 12.08 -34.35
C ASN A 301 -26.52 13.17 -34.14
N GLU A 302 -26.25 13.57 -32.90
CA GLU A 302 -25.20 14.55 -32.59
C GLU A 302 -23.82 13.87 -32.48
N LEU A 303 -23.75 12.58 -32.16
CA LEU A 303 -22.48 11.91 -31.82
C LEU A 303 -21.45 11.99 -32.95
N ASP A 304 -21.85 11.77 -34.20
CA ASP A 304 -20.91 11.84 -35.32
C ASP A 304 -20.34 13.24 -35.50
N SER A 305 -21.18 14.29 -35.36
CA SER A 305 -20.68 15.66 -35.44
C SER A 305 -19.68 16.02 -34.33
N TRP A 306 -19.77 15.37 -33.17
CA TRP A 306 -18.89 15.61 -32.03
C TRP A 306 -17.60 14.78 -32.08
N PHE A 307 -17.71 13.49 -32.40
CA PHE A 307 -16.67 12.49 -32.18
C PHE A 307 -16.13 11.85 -33.45
N ASP A 308 -16.81 11.96 -34.59
CA ASP A 308 -16.33 11.35 -35.81
C ASP A 308 -15.29 12.25 -36.50
N PRO A 309 -14.07 11.74 -36.74
CA PRO A 309 -12.99 12.52 -37.36
C PRO A 309 -13.35 13.10 -38.73
N ARG A 310 -14.27 12.47 -39.47
CA ARG A 310 -14.74 12.91 -40.79
C ARG A 310 -15.47 14.25 -40.75
N PHE A 311 -16.07 14.59 -39.62
CA PHE A 311 -16.81 15.83 -39.41
C PHE A 311 -15.97 16.92 -38.72
N GLY A 312 -14.71 16.61 -38.38
CA GLY A 312 -13.77 17.60 -37.86
C GLY A 312 -14.05 18.07 -36.42
N GLY A 313 -14.94 17.41 -35.67
CA GLY A 313 -15.27 17.77 -34.29
C GLY A 313 -14.07 17.75 -33.33
N VAL A 314 -14.13 18.58 -32.29
CA VAL A 314 -13.07 18.74 -31.27
C VAL A 314 -12.91 17.52 -30.35
N ASN A 315 -13.86 16.57 -30.35
CA ASN A 315 -13.83 15.41 -29.45
C ASN A 315 -13.43 14.10 -30.16
N LYS A 316 -12.88 14.18 -31.37
CA LYS A 316 -12.62 13.02 -32.25
C LYS A 316 -11.53 12.05 -31.83
N GLU A 317 -10.67 12.44 -30.89
CA GLU A 317 -9.48 11.68 -30.48
C GLU A 317 -9.81 10.26 -30.00
N ALA A 318 -10.89 10.11 -29.23
CA ALA A 318 -11.27 8.81 -28.67
C ALA A 318 -11.55 7.77 -29.76
N ARG A 319 -12.28 8.13 -30.83
CA ARG A 319 -12.57 7.23 -31.96
C ARG A 319 -11.31 6.88 -32.76
N LEU A 320 -10.39 7.83 -32.95
CA LEU A 320 -9.10 7.59 -33.62
C LEU A 320 -8.22 6.60 -32.84
N VAL A 321 -8.01 6.86 -31.55
CA VAL A 321 -7.22 5.98 -30.67
C VAL A 321 -7.85 4.58 -30.59
N ASN A 322 -9.19 4.50 -30.51
CA ASN A 322 -9.89 3.22 -30.47
C ASN A 322 -9.76 2.41 -31.75
N SER A 323 -9.72 3.04 -32.92
CA SER A 323 -9.45 2.36 -34.18
C SER A 323 -8.05 1.70 -34.15
N ALA A 324 -7.03 2.43 -33.68
CA ALA A 324 -5.67 1.90 -33.56
C ALA A 324 -5.57 0.77 -32.52
N ILE A 325 -6.29 0.89 -31.39
CA ILE A 325 -6.40 -0.17 -30.39
C ILE A 325 -7.01 -1.42 -31.02
N GLN A 326 -8.16 -1.31 -31.69
CA GLN A 326 -8.83 -2.46 -32.28
C GLN A 326 -7.93 -3.19 -33.28
N GLU A 327 -7.24 -2.44 -34.14
CA GLU A 327 -6.27 -3.00 -35.09
C GLU A 327 -5.14 -3.75 -34.38
N ALA A 328 -4.56 -3.16 -33.32
CA ALA A 328 -3.46 -3.76 -32.56
C ALA A 328 -3.84 -5.06 -31.83
N LEU A 329 -5.12 -5.22 -31.47
CA LEU A 329 -5.62 -6.40 -30.76
C LEU A 329 -6.00 -7.56 -31.67
N ILE A 330 -6.06 -7.36 -33.00
CA ILE A 330 -6.38 -8.42 -33.96
C ILE A 330 -5.41 -9.60 -33.80
N GLY A 331 -5.96 -10.81 -33.68
CA GLY A 331 -5.18 -12.04 -33.51
C GLY A 331 -4.59 -12.24 -32.10
N THR A 332 -4.99 -11.43 -31.11
CA THR A 332 -4.67 -11.64 -29.69
C THR A 332 -5.83 -12.29 -28.94
N ASP A 333 -5.58 -12.78 -27.73
CA ASP A 333 -6.61 -13.27 -26.80
C ASP A 333 -7.12 -12.17 -25.85
N ILE A 334 -6.76 -10.92 -26.11
CA ILE A 334 -7.17 -9.75 -25.32
C ILE A 334 -8.56 -9.32 -25.78
N GLN A 335 -9.52 -9.29 -24.87
CA GLN A 335 -10.90 -8.95 -25.19
C GLN A 335 -11.13 -7.44 -25.07
N LEU A 336 -11.76 -6.85 -26.07
CA LEU A 336 -12.12 -5.43 -26.02
C LEU A 336 -13.25 -5.20 -25.00
N LEU A 337 -13.04 -4.24 -24.11
CA LEU A 337 -14.06 -3.67 -23.23
C LEU A 337 -14.41 -2.29 -23.79
N ASN A 338 -15.32 -2.27 -24.77
CA ASN A 338 -15.70 -1.06 -25.48
C ASN A 338 -16.76 -0.27 -24.73
N LEU A 339 -16.33 0.74 -23.97
CA LEU A 339 -17.19 1.59 -23.15
C LEU A 339 -17.38 2.98 -23.77
N THR A 340 -16.83 3.23 -24.96
CA THR A 340 -16.79 4.57 -25.56
C THR A 340 -18.16 5.02 -26.01
N TYR A 341 -18.88 4.19 -26.79
CA TYR A 341 -20.18 4.57 -27.36
C TYR A 341 -21.19 5.01 -26.29
N MET A 342 -21.40 4.24 -25.22
CA MET A 342 -22.31 4.66 -24.13
C MET A 342 -21.84 5.97 -23.46
N SER A 343 -20.53 6.21 -23.41
CA SER A 343 -19.97 7.38 -22.72
C SER A 343 -20.06 8.65 -23.55
N GLU A 344 -20.11 8.55 -24.89
CA GLU A 344 -20.26 9.68 -25.82
C GLU A 344 -21.59 10.42 -25.64
N PHE A 345 -22.63 9.78 -25.08
CA PHE A 345 -23.89 10.45 -24.77
C PHE A 345 -23.80 11.38 -23.56
N ARG A 346 -22.81 11.18 -22.68
CA ARG A 346 -22.82 11.65 -21.29
C ARG A 346 -22.05 12.93 -21.07
N ALA A 347 -22.23 13.92 -21.95
CA ALA A 347 -21.66 15.26 -21.78
C ALA A 347 -22.00 15.89 -20.41
N ASP A 348 -23.12 15.48 -19.81
CA ASP A 348 -23.60 15.88 -18.49
C ASP A 348 -22.78 15.35 -17.30
N ALA A 349 -21.80 14.45 -17.45
CA ALA A 349 -21.26 13.70 -16.31
C ALA A 349 -19.80 14.01 -15.92
N HIS A 350 -19.18 15.03 -16.53
CA HIS A 350 -17.82 15.48 -16.19
C HIS A 350 -17.76 16.35 -14.92
N PRO A 351 -16.64 16.36 -14.16
CA PRO A 351 -16.43 17.30 -13.06
C PRO A 351 -16.47 18.76 -13.50
N ALA A 352 -16.06 19.08 -14.73
CA ALA A 352 -16.05 20.43 -15.29
C ALA A 352 -15.39 21.45 -14.34
N ILE A 353 -16.19 22.24 -13.62
CA ILE A 353 -15.74 23.27 -12.68
C ILE A 353 -15.74 22.82 -11.21
N TRP A 354 -16.39 21.70 -10.87
CA TRP A 354 -16.60 21.23 -9.50
C TRP A 354 -15.42 20.39 -8.98
N LEU A 355 -14.23 20.99 -8.93
CA LEU A 355 -12.96 20.30 -8.64
C LEU A 355 -12.57 20.29 -7.15
N GLY A 356 -13.33 20.97 -6.28
CA GLY A 356 -13.14 20.90 -4.82
C GLY A 356 -11.96 21.70 -4.27
N LYS A 357 -11.34 22.58 -5.07
CA LYS A 357 -10.29 23.51 -4.65
C LYS A 357 -10.56 24.91 -5.23
N LYS A 358 -10.42 25.95 -4.40
CA LYS A 358 -10.51 27.36 -4.85
C LYS A 358 -9.47 27.60 -5.94
N ASP A 359 -9.87 28.30 -7.00
CA ASP A 359 -9.03 28.65 -8.17
C ASP A 359 -8.54 27.48 -9.04
N ALA A 360 -8.96 26.24 -8.78
CA ALA A 360 -8.52 25.09 -9.57
C ALA A 360 -8.81 25.25 -11.07
N VAL A 361 -9.96 25.82 -11.42
CA VAL A 361 -10.34 26.09 -12.81
C VAL A 361 -9.45 27.15 -13.45
N ALA A 362 -9.05 28.18 -12.70
CA ALA A 362 -8.16 29.23 -13.20
C ALA A 362 -6.74 28.70 -13.44
N VAL A 363 -6.29 27.73 -12.65
CA VAL A 363 -4.94 27.14 -12.76
C VAL A 363 -4.88 26.01 -13.80
N TRP A 364 -5.88 25.12 -13.81
CA TRP A 364 -5.84 23.85 -14.55
C TRP A 364 -6.87 23.75 -15.68
N GLY A 365 -7.76 24.74 -15.82
CA GLY A 365 -8.91 24.65 -16.71
C GLY A 365 -10.03 23.76 -16.18
N GLN A 366 -11.06 23.55 -16.99
CA GLN A 366 -12.17 22.65 -16.67
C GLN A 366 -11.75 21.19 -16.90
N ASP A 367 -12.16 20.27 -16.01
CA ASP A 367 -11.94 18.84 -16.22
C ASP A 367 -13.08 18.25 -17.06
N CYS A 368 -12.83 18.17 -18.37
CA CYS A 368 -13.73 17.62 -19.38
C CYS A 368 -13.32 16.22 -19.86
N MET A 369 -12.45 15.56 -19.09
CA MET A 369 -11.84 14.28 -19.44
C MET A 369 -12.20 13.20 -18.44
N HIS A 370 -12.04 13.45 -17.15
CA HIS A 370 -12.43 12.51 -16.09
C HIS A 370 -13.92 12.59 -15.81
N TRP A 371 -14.44 11.64 -15.03
CA TRP A 371 -15.86 11.57 -14.71
C TRP A 371 -16.11 11.84 -13.23
N CYS A 372 -17.25 12.47 -12.94
CA CYS A 372 -17.79 12.52 -11.59
C CYS A 372 -18.03 11.10 -11.07
N LEU A 373 -17.78 10.94 -9.77
CA LEU A 373 -18.09 9.74 -9.01
C LEU A 373 -19.02 10.14 -7.85
N PRO A 374 -20.17 9.46 -7.64
CA PRO A 374 -20.78 8.48 -8.54
C PRO A 374 -21.14 9.06 -9.91
N GLY A 375 -21.19 8.23 -10.95
CA GLY A 375 -21.41 8.67 -12.34
C GLY A 375 -21.22 7.58 -13.40
N VAL A 376 -20.77 7.97 -14.60
CA VAL A 376 -20.57 7.05 -15.75
C VAL A 376 -19.67 5.85 -15.43
N PRO A 377 -18.57 6.00 -14.66
CA PRO A 377 -17.75 4.86 -14.26
C PRO A 377 -18.48 3.81 -13.42
N ASP A 378 -19.59 4.12 -12.77
CA ASP A 378 -20.38 3.12 -12.04
C ASP A 378 -21.04 2.13 -13.00
N THR A 379 -21.54 2.60 -14.15
CA THR A 379 -22.04 1.72 -15.21
C THR A 379 -20.91 0.93 -15.87
N TRP A 380 -19.70 1.51 -15.96
CA TRP A 380 -18.52 0.75 -16.39
C TRP A 380 -18.18 -0.38 -15.41
N VAL A 381 -18.31 -0.12 -14.11
CA VAL A 381 -18.15 -1.13 -13.05
C VAL A 381 -19.19 -2.25 -13.21
N ASP A 382 -20.45 -1.93 -13.47
CA ASP A 382 -21.51 -2.92 -13.67
C ASP A 382 -21.19 -3.86 -14.84
N ILE A 383 -20.77 -3.30 -15.98
CA ILE A 383 -20.39 -4.07 -17.17
C ILE A 383 -19.11 -4.87 -16.91
N LEU A 384 -18.07 -4.26 -16.33
CA LEU A 384 -16.82 -4.93 -15.99
C LEU A 384 -17.06 -6.11 -15.03
N ALA A 385 -17.89 -5.91 -14.02
CA ALA A 385 -18.26 -6.94 -13.05
C ALA A 385 -18.99 -8.10 -13.73
N ALA A 386 -19.97 -7.81 -14.61
CA ALA A 386 -20.66 -8.83 -15.39
C ALA A 386 -19.70 -9.67 -16.24
N ARG A 387 -18.72 -9.02 -16.90
CA ARG A 387 -17.68 -9.69 -17.71
C ARG A 387 -16.78 -10.59 -16.85
N ILE A 388 -16.32 -10.09 -15.71
CA ILE A 388 -15.46 -10.85 -14.78
C ILE A 388 -16.24 -12.03 -14.18
N LEU A 389 -17.48 -11.82 -13.72
CA LEU A 389 -18.31 -12.88 -13.15
C LEU A 389 -18.61 -13.98 -14.17
N HIS A 390 -18.88 -13.59 -15.42
CA HIS A 390 -19.08 -14.56 -16.49
C HIS A 390 -17.81 -15.42 -16.71
N TYR A 391 -16.64 -14.79 -16.75
CA TYR A 391 -15.36 -15.49 -16.86
C TYR A 391 -15.11 -16.45 -15.69
N ILE A 392 -15.35 -16.01 -14.45
CA ILE A 392 -15.19 -16.83 -13.25
C ILE A 392 -16.12 -18.05 -13.30
N LYS A 393 -17.38 -17.86 -13.70
CA LYS A 393 -18.36 -18.96 -13.83
C LYS A 393 -17.92 -19.99 -14.86
N GLN A 394 -17.42 -19.56 -16.02
CA GLN A 394 -16.90 -20.48 -17.03
C GLN A 394 -15.71 -21.30 -16.51
N ALA A 395 -14.75 -20.64 -15.85
CA ALA A 395 -13.60 -21.33 -15.27
C ALA A 395 -14.01 -22.38 -14.23
N ASN A 396 -14.96 -22.05 -13.34
CA ASN A 396 -15.45 -22.97 -12.32
C ASN A 396 -16.29 -24.12 -12.91
N GLY A 397 -17.07 -23.86 -13.96
CA GLY A 397 -17.83 -24.90 -14.68
C GLY A 397 -16.93 -25.93 -15.37
N VAL A 398 -15.80 -25.49 -15.93
CA VAL A 398 -14.77 -26.38 -16.49
C VAL A 398 -14.13 -27.23 -15.39
N ILE A 399 -13.81 -26.64 -14.24
CA ILE A 399 -13.25 -27.36 -13.08
C ILE A 399 -14.24 -28.39 -12.53
N LEU A 400 -15.53 -28.04 -12.39
CA LEU A 400 -16.58 -28.95 -11.92
C LEU A 400 -16.83 -30.10 -12.91
N SER A 401 -16.69 -29.87 -14.22
CA SER A 401 -16.75 -30.93 -15.23
C SER A 401 -15.59 -31.91 -15.10
N ILE A 402 -14.37 -31.40 -14.87
CA ILE A 402 -13.17 -32.21 -14.62
C ILE A 402 -13.27 -32.97 -13.28
N HIS A 403 -13.86 -32.35 -12.25
CA HIS A 403 -14.09 -32.98 -10.94
C HIS A 403 -15.20 -34.03 -10.98
N LYS A 404 -16.24 -33.87 -11.81
CA LYS A 404 -17.28 -34.90 -11.98
C LYS A 404 -16.76 -36.16 -12.69
N SER A 405 -15.68 -36.05 -13.47
CA SER A 405 -14.97 -37.21 -14.03
C SER A 405 -13.95 -37.86 -13.08
N GLY A 406 -13.75 -37.31 -11.87
CA GLY A 406 -12.73 -37.79 -10.93
C GLY A 406 -13.07 -37.52 -9.46
N LEU A 407 -13.37 -38.61 -8.75
CA LEU A 407 -13.50 -38.80 -7.30
C LEU A 407 -14.89 -38.63 -6.67
N GLN A 408 -15.52 -39.79 -6.44
CA GLN A 408 -15.99 -40.19 -5.11
C GLN A 408 -14.81 -40.17 -4.11
N SER A 409 -15.10 -39.79 -2.86
CA SER A 409 -14.20 -39.74 -1.69
C SER A 409 -13.34 -38.49 -1.56
N PHE A 410 -13.68 -37.61 -0.61
CA PHE A 410 -12.79 -37.13 0.46
C PHE A 410 -13.53 -36.07 1.30
N SER A 411 -14.15 -36.51 2.39
CA SER A 411 -14.49 -35.66 3.53
C SER A 411 -13.90 -36.35 4.74
N ASP A 412 -12.77 -35.81 5.21
CA ASP A 412 -12.20 -35.96 6.56
C ASP A 412 -10.78 -35.38 6.54
N LYS A 413 -10.65 -34.06 6.69
CA LYS A 413 -9.36 -33.36 6.94
C LYS A 413 -9.54 -31.90 7.40
N LEU A 414 -10.48 -31.66 8.30
CA LEU A 414 -10.76 -30.32 8.83
C LEU A 414 -10.50 -30.25 10.34
N LEU A 415 -9.23 -30.23 10.73
CA LEU A 415 -8.78 -29.77 12.06
C LEU A 415 -7.26 -29.44 12.11
N LEU A 416 -6.47 -29.91 11.14
CA LEU A 416 -5.04 -29.54 10.99
C LEU A 416 -4.81 -28.22 10.21
N GLN A 417 -5.87 -27.62 9.63
CA GLN A 417 -5.74 -26.42 8.78
C GLN A 417 -5.58 -25.10 9.56
N SER A 418 -5.99 -25.04 10.84
CA SER A 418 -5.98 -23.78 11.61
C SER A 418 -4.56 -23.33 11.95
N SER A 419 -3.74 -24.20 12.53
CA SER A 419 -2.37 -23.88 12.95
C SER A 419 -1.43 -23.62 11.77
N ILE A 420 -1.63 -24.32 10.65
CA ILE A 420 -0.84 -24.12 9.42
C ILE A 420 -1.23 -22.81 8.72
N LYS A 421 -2.51 -22.46 8.65
CA LYS A 421 -2.95 -21.15 8.12
C LYS A 421 -2.41 -19.99 8.97
N LYS A 422 -2.34 -20.16 10.29
CA LYS A 422 -1.82 -19.16 11.23
C LYS A 422 -0.32 -18.94 11.08
N LEU A 423 0.47 -20.02 10.95
CA LEU A 423 1.90 -19.94 10.64
C LEU A 423 2.14 -19.30 9.26
N ILE A 424 1.40 -19.70 8.22
CA ILE A 424 1.50 -19.08 6.89
C ILE A 424 1.20 -17.57 6.95
N SER A 425 0.25 -17.14 7.79
CA SER A 425 -0.07 -15.72 8.01
C SER A 425 1.11 -14.96 8.63
N ILE A 426 1.74 -15.51 9.67
CA ILE A 426 2.91 -14.91 10.33
C ILE A 426 4.09 -14.81 9.34
N TYR A 427 4.40 -15.90 8.63
CA TYR A 427 5.46 -15.92 7.61
C TYR A 427 5.15 -14.95 6.45
N SER A 428 3.88 -14.81 6.07
CA SER A 428 3.46 -13.85 5.05
C SER A 428 3.67 -12.40 5.51
N GLN A 429 3.32 -12.07 6.75
CA GLN A 429 3.51 -10.72 7.30
C GLN A 429 4.98 -10.36 7.48
N ILE A 430 5.80 -11.27 8.00
CA ILE A 430 7.26 -11.06 8.10
C ILE A 430 7.88 -10.89 6.71
N ARG A 431 7.43 -11.69 5.72
CA ARG A 431 7.86 -11.54 4.32
C ARG A 431 7.43 -10.20 3.71
N LEU A 432 6.30 -9.63 4.12
CA LEU A 432 5.85 -8.32 3.67
C LEU A 432 6.70 -7.18 4.25
N VAL A 433 7.09 -7.28 5.53
CA VAL A 433 8.09 -6.39 6.13
C VAL A 433 9.41 -6.47 5.34
N ARG A 434 9.88 -7.69 5.03
CA ARG A 434 11.08 -7.90 4.20
C ARG A 434 10.99 -7.23 2.83
N ILE A 435 9.84 -7.27 2.16
CA ILE A 435 9.65 -6.57 0.87
C ILE A 435 9.69 -5.06 1.08
N SER A 436 9.00 -4.55 2.11
CA SER A 436 8.99 -3.11 2.40
C SER A 436 10.37 -2.56 2.72
N MET A 437 11.24 -3.31 3.39
CA MET A 437 12.60 -2.89 3.71
C MET A 437 13.55 -2.89 2.50
N LYS A 438 13.16 -3.43 1.34
CA LYS A 438 13.95 -3.36 0.09
C LYS A 438 13.91 -1.98 -0.56
N ASP A 439 12.86 -1.21 -0.32
CA ASP A 439 12.65 0.10 -0.95
C ASP A 439 13.43 1.25 -0.25
N TRP A 440 14.25 0.92 0.77
CA TRP A 440 14.97 1.86 1.64
C TRP A 440 16.49 1.66 1.69
N THR A 441 17.02 0.57 1.15
CA THR A 441 18.46 0.32 1.04
C THR A 441 18.93 0.75 -0.34
N VAL A 442 19.83 1.75 -0.40
CA VAL A 442 20.57 2.04 -1.63
C VAL A 442 21.67 0.98 -1.74
N ASP A 443 21.67 0.16 -2.78
CA ASP A 443 22.78 -0.75 -3.09
C ASP A 443 24.01 0.10 -3.43
N VAL A 444 24.77 0.50 -2.40
CA VAL A 444 26.13 1.01 -2.59
C VAL A 444 26.99 -0.19 -2.93
N LEU A 445 27.31 -0.34 -4.21
CA LEU A 445 28.36 -1.27 -4.65
C LEU A 445 29.64 -0.93 -3.87
N PRO A 446 30.19 -1.85 -3.05
CA PRO A 446 31.50 -1.62 -2.46
C PRO A 446 32.55 -1.67 -3.57
N PRO A 447 33.57 -0.80 -3.53
CA PRO A 447 34.71 -0.91 -4.43
C PRO A 447 35.53 -2.14 -4.02
N ASP A 448 35.82 -3.00 -4.99
CA ASP A 448 36.81 -4.08 -4.98
C ASP A 448 36.95 -4.92 -3.69
N SER A 449 36.37 -6.12 -3.71
CA SER A 449 36.99 -7.26 -3.02
C SER A 449 36.65 -8.57 -3.75
N SER A 450 37.64 -9.09 -4.46
CA SER A 450 37.69 -10.44 -5.01
C SER A 450 37.71 -11.48 -3.88
N ASN A 451 36.55 -11.89 -3.38
CA ASN A 451 36.34 -13.20 -2.74
C ASN A 451 34.87 -13.42 -2.40
N VAL A 452 34.14 -14.10 -3.30
CA VAL A 452 32.78 -14.59 -3.03
C VAL A 452 32.80 -16.12 -2.98
N PRO A 453 32.51 -16.77 -1.84
CA PRO A 453 32.25 -18.19 -1.82
C PRO A 453 30.85 -18.50 -2.40
N LYS A 454 30.84 -19.14 -3.58
CA LYS A 454 29.88 -20.16 -4.07
C LYS A 454 28.37 -19.84 -3.99
N ARG A 455 27.89 -19.05 -4.96
CA ARG A 455 26.48 -19.07 -5.44
C ARG A 455 26.05 -20.45 -5.99
N ASP A 456 26.98 -21.34 -6.32
CA ASP A 456 26.70 -22.68 -6.85
C ASP A 456 26.23 -23.69 -5.79
N SER A 457 26.49 -23.47 -4.50
CA SER A 457 26.02 -24.37 -3.43
C SER A 457 24.49 -24.27 -3.22
N MET A 458 23.94 -23.06 -3.35
CA MET A 458 22.49 -22.80 -3.19
C MET A 458 21.66 -23.36 -4.32
N ARG A 459 22.18 -23.35 -5.56
CA ARG A 459 21.50 -23.94 -6.73
C ARG A 459 21.41 -25.48 -6.62
N LYS A 460 22.41 -26.10 -5.99
CA LYS A 460 22.48 -27.56 -5.78
C LYS A 460 21.54 -28.02 -4.66
N LYS A 461 21.47 -27.30 -3.53
CA LYS A 461 20.52 -27.61 -2.44
C LYS A 461 19.06 -27.34 -2.82
N ALA A 462 18.80 -26.28 -3.59
CA ALA A 462 17.47 -26.03 -4.14
C ALA A 462 17.04 -27.15 -5.11
N SER A 463 17.95 -27.66 -5.95
CA SER A 463 17.64 -28.76 -6.87
C SER A 463 17.45 -30.12 -6.17
N GLU A 464 18.15 -30.38 -5.07
CA GLU A 464 17.94 -31.57 -4.22
C GLU A 464 16.60 -31.54 -3.48
N SER A 465 16.16 -30.37 -3.01
CA SER A 465 14.82 -30.22 -2.43
C SER A 465 13.71 -30.44 -3.47
N ASP A 466 13.91 -29.94 -4.69
CA ASP A 466 12.97 -30.08 -5.80
C ASP A 466 12.95 -31.52 -6.34
N SER A 467 14.06 -32.27 -6.24
CA SER A 467 14.12 -33.68 -6.63
C SER A 467 13.41 -34.57 -5.60
N LEU A 468 13.55 -34.31 -4.29
CA LEU A 468 12.84 -35.04 -3.24
C LEU A 468 11.32 -34.81 -3.30
N VAL A 469 10.88 -33.58 -3.59
CA VAL A 469 9.45 -33.24 -3.80
C VAL A 469 8.91 -33.87 -5.09
N LYS A 470 9.72 -33.98 -6.14
CA LYS A 470 9.34 -34.68 -7.39
C LYS A 470 9.34 -36.19 -7.22
N GLN A 471 10.21 -36.76 -6.40
CA GLN A 471 10.28 -38.19 -6.10
C GLN A 471 9.07 -38.64 -5.27
N ALA A 472 8.67 -37.86 -4.26
CA ALA A 472 7.43 -38.08 -3.50
C ALA A 472 6.15 -37.90 -4.35
N LYS A 473 6.24 -37.17 -5.47
CA LYS A 473 5.14 -36.98 -6.43
C LYS A 473 5.11 -38.05 -7.53
N ALA A 474 6.27 -38.66 -7.85
CA ALA A 474 6.40 -39.75 -8.82
C ALA A 474 5.92 -41.09 -8.26
N GLU A 475 6.14 -41.36 -6.96
CA GLU A 475 5.64 -42.57 -6.29
C GLU A 475 4.10 -42.61 -6.14
N ARG A 476 3.39 -41.50 -6.43
CA ARG A 476 1.92 -41.43 -6.45
C ARG A 476 1.27 -41.75 -7.79
N LEU A 477 2.06 -41.93 -8.86
CA LEU A 477 1.56 -42.14 -10.23
C LEU A 477 1.89 -43.54 -10.80
N GLY A 478 2.46 -44.44 -9.99
CA GLY A 478 2.71 -45.83 -10.38
C GLY A 478 1.90 -46.83 -9.56
N GLY A 479 0.85 -47.39 -10.18
CA GLY A 479 0.34 -48.75 -9.97
C GLY A 479 0.01 -49.26 -8.55
N GLY A 480 -1.29 -49.39 -8.28
CA GLY A 480 -1.96 -50.43 -7.48
C GLY A 480 -1.19 -51.14 -6.36
N GLY A 481 -1.37 -50.67 -5.13
CA GLY A 481 -1.03 -51.40 -3.90
C GLY A 481 -1.67 -50.72 -2.69
N SER A 482 -2.27 -51.51 -1.81
CA SER A 482 -2.98 -51.12 -0.58
C SER A 482 -2.15 -50.18 0.34
N PRO A 483 -2.76 -49.30 1.14
CA PRO A 483 -2.01 -48.32 1.94
C PRO A 483 -1.42 -48.97 3.21
N PRO A 484 -0.16 -48.66 3.59
CA PRO A 484 0.33 -48.90 4.94
C PRO A 484 0.01 -47.73 5.87
N THR A 485 -0.11 -48.06 7.14
CA THR A 485 -0.60 -47.27 8.28
C THR A 485 0.36 -46.17 8.77
N GLY A 486 -0.22 -45.03 9.18
CA GLY A 486 0.06 -44.40 10.49
C GLY A 486 1.23 -43.43 10.68
N GLU A 487 2.45 -43.70 10.21
CA GLU A 487 3.63 -43.12 10.92
C GLU A 487 4.46 -42.03 10.19
N ILE A 488 4.15 -41.70 8.93
CA ILE A 488 4.99 -40.76 8.15
C ILE A 488 4.63 -39.26 8.37
N PHE A 489 3.45 -38.97 8.91
CA PHE A 489 2.94 -37.59 9.07
C PHE A 489 3.59 -36.73 10.18
N PRO A 490 4.06 -37.25 11.33
CA PRO A 490 4.71 -36.44 12.36
C PRO A 490 6.10 -35.92 11.96
N ALA A 491 6.88 -36.72 11.23
CA ALA A 491 8.24 -36.37 10.83
C ALA A 491 8.29 -35.23 9.78
N ALA A 492 7.34 -35.23 8.83
CA ALA A 492 7.22 -34.16 7.84
C ALA A 492 6.81 -32.82 8.46
N ALA A 493 5.95 -32.85 9.48
CA ALA A 493 5.57 -31.65 10.24
C ALA A 493 6.74 -31.11 11.09
N ALA A 494 7.51 -31.99 11.74
CA ALA A 494 8.70 -31.61 12.49
C ALA A 494 9.81 -31.04 11.59
N ALA A 495 10.02 -31.62 10.40
CA ALA A 495 10.96 -31.10 9.41
C ALA A 495 10.52 -29.73 8.85
N ALA A 496 9.21 -29.52 8.64
CA ALA A 496 8.67 -28.22 8.24
C ALA A 496 8.84 -27.16 9.33
N MET A 497 8.69 -27.52 10.61
CA MET A 497 8.95 -26.60 11.74
C MET A 497 10.45 -26.27 11.90
N ALA A 498 11.34 -27.24 11.68
CA ALA A 498 12.78 -26.99 11.70
C ALA A 498 13.23 -26.09 10.54
N ALA A 499 12.69 -26.29 9.34
CA ALA A 499 12.93 -25.42 8.19
C ALA A 499 12.40 -24.00 8.42
N ALA A 500 11.21 -23.88 9.00
CA ALA A 500 10.61 -22.61 9.36
C ALA A 500 11.48 -21.81 10.37
N ARG A 501 12.03 -22.47 11.40
CA ARG A 501 12.95 -21.83 12.36
C ARG A 501 14.27 -21.39 11.72
N GLY A 502 14.83 -22.18 10.80
CA GLY A 502 16.01 -21.80 10.04
C GLY A 502 15.80 -20.56 9.15
N ASP A 503 14.63 -20.46 8.52
CA ASP A 503 14.26 -19.28 7.72
C ASP A 503 14.06 -18.02 8.60
N GLU A 504 13.58 -18.17 9.84
CA GLU A 504 13.35 -17.05 10.77
C GLU A 504 14.66 -16.39 11.24
N GLU A 505 15.68 -17.18 11.57
CA GLU A 505 17.01 -16.68 11.96
C GLU A 505 17.71 -15.95 10.81
N GLU A 506 17.60 -16.46 9.58
CA GLU A 506 18.14 -15.79 8.38
C GLU A 506 17.43 -14.45 8.14
N TRP A 507 16.12 -14.38 8.36
CA TRP A 507 15.35 -13.15 8.21
C TRP A 507 15.63 -12.12 9.30
N ALA A 508 15.85 -12.57 10.53
CA ALA A 508 16.25 -11.71 11.64
C ALA A 508 17.60 -11.04 11.34
N ALA A 509 18.58 -11.80 10.82
CA ALA A 509 19.86 -11.27 10.40
C ALA A 509 19.72 -10.27 9.22
N GLU A 510 18.88 -10.57 8.22
CA GLU A 510 18.62 -9.64 7.11
C GLU A 510 17.94 -8.34 7.60
N ALA A 511 16.96 -8.44 8.49
CA ALA A 511 16.26 -7.29 9.05
C ALA A 511 17.22 -6.37 9.81
N ALA A 512 18.08 -6.94 10.67
CA ALA A 512 19.12 -6.18 11.38
C ALA A 512 20.06 -5.47 10.40
N GLY A 513 20.54 -6.16 9.36
CA GLY A 513 21.37 -5.53 8.32
C GLY A 513 20.69 -4.36 7.62
N ARG A 514 19.38 -4.47 7.36
CA ARG A 514 18.59 -3.40 6.71
C ARG A 514 18.29 -2.23 7.62
N VAL A 515 18.06 -2.45 8.92
CA VAL A 515 17.92 -1.36 9.90
C VAL A 515 19.21 -0.55 9.95
N TRP A 516 20.35 -1.23 10.03
CA TRP A 516 21.67 -0.59 10.11
C TRP A 516 22.11 0.09 8.81
N GLY A 517 21.71 -0.44 7.66
CA GLY A 517 21.94 0.16 6.34
C GLY A 517 20.86 1.17 5.89
N GLY A 518 19.85 1.44 6.70
CA GLY A 518 18.74 2.31 6.34
C GLY A 518 19.15 3.79 6.31
N ALA A 519 18.79 4.49 5.23
CA ALA A 519 19.09 5.91 5.07
C ALA A 519 17.89 6.72 4.55
N VAL A 520 17.90 8.02 4.85
CA VAL A 520 16.94 9.01 4.35
C VAL A 520 17.69 9.96 3.40
N PRO A 521 17.26 10.13 2.13
CA PRO A 521 17.82 11.15 1.27
C PRO A 521 17.49 12.54 1.81
N LEU A 522 18.50 13.33 2.14
CA LEU A 522 18.37 14.67 2.71
C LEU A 522 18.76 15.71 1.68
N GLN A 523 17.94 16.76 1.56
CA GLN A 523 18.31 18.01 0.94
C GLN A 523 18.33 19.08 2.03
N VAL A 524 19.51 19.64 2.30
CA VAL A 524 19.71 20.65 3.35
C VAL A 524 19.96 22.01 2.71
N ASP A 525 19.03 22.93 2.91
CA ASP A 525 19.09 24.31 2.46
C ASP A 525 19.60 25.23 3.58
N LEU A 526 20.46 26.20 3.26
CA LEU A 526 20.89 27.22 4.22
C LEU A 526 19.77 28.26 4.39
N HIS A 527 19.40 28.56 5.63
CA HIS A 527 18.35 29.56 5.89
C HIS A 527 18.74 30.93 5.32
N HIS A 528 17.79 31.61 4.66
CA HIS A 528 18.02 32.88 3.96
C HIS A 528 18.68 33.97 4.82
N ALA A 529 18.37 34.02 6.12
CA ALA A 529 18.97 34.99 7.05
C ALA A 529 20.46 34.74 7.35
N ASP A 530 20.96 33.54 7.05
CA ASP A 530 22.35 33.13 7.27
C ASP A 530 23.16 33.12 5.95
N VAL A 531 22.56 33.53 4.81
CA VAL A 531 23.23 33.62 3.51
C VAL A 531 23.90 34.99 3.35
N THR A 532 25.22 35.01 3.08
CA THR A 532 25.97 36.26 2.82
C THR A 532 26.38 36.47 1.36
N THR A 533 26.08 35.54 0.46
CA THR A 533 26.47 35.59 -0.96
C THR A 533 25.26 35.72 -1.89
N LEU A 534 25.47 36.33 -3.07
CA LEU A 534 24.50 36.33 -4.17
C LEU A 534 25.18 35.79 -5.44
N PRO A 535 24.67 34.71 -6.07
CA PRO A 535 23.47 33.94 -5.70
C PRO A 535 23.63 33.14 -4.39
N PRO A 536 22.52 32.68 -3.78
CA PRO A 536 22.57 31.80 -2.60
C PRO A 536 23.29 30.47 -2.92
N PRO A 537 23.92 29.82 -1.92
CA PRO A 537 24.63 28.56 -2.13
C PRO A 537 23.67 27.44 -2.56
N PRO A 538 24.16 26.46 -3.36
CA PRO A 538 23.36 25.30 -3.69
C PRO A 538 23.09 24.43 -2.46
N PRO A 539 21.94 23.72 -2.40
CA PRO A 539 21.62 22.82 -1.31
C PRO A 539 22.67 21.71 -1.13
N PHE A 540 22.86 21.28 0.11
CA PHE A 540 23.69 20.12 0.42
C PHE A 540 22.85 18.84 0.36
N LEU A 541 23.24 17.91 -0.51
CA LEU A 541 22.57 16.62 -0.69
C LEU A 541 23.38 15.52 -0.02
N THR A 542 22.74 14.72 0.85
CA THR A 542 23.39 13.59 1.51
C THR A 542 22.41 12.48 1.88
N LEU A 543 22.92 11.32 2.28
CA LEU A 543 22.14 10.24 2.86
C LEU A 543 22.31 10.26 4.38
N GLY A 544 21.24 10.64 5.10
CA GLY A 544 21.21 10.62 6.56
C GLY A 544 20.90 9.20 7.08
N PRO A 545 21.77 8.56 7.89
CA PRO A 545 21.47 7.24 8.46
C PRO A 545 20.22 7.29 9.34
N ARG A 546 19.27 6.37 9.16
CA ARG A 546 18.01 6.35 9.93
C ARG A 546 18.24 6.22 11.44
N ILE A 547 19.22 5.41 11.82
CA ILE A 547 19.66 5.21 13.21
C ILE A 547 20.61 6.31 13.72
N GLY A 548 20.98 7.26 12.85
CA GLY A 548 21.87 8.38 13.18
C GLY A 548 21.12 9.60 13.71
N TYR A 549 21.87 10.63 14.07
CA TYR A 549 21.37 11.88 14.64
C TYR A 549 21.82 13.08 13.80
N LEU A 550 20.94 14.07 13.61
CA LEU A 550 21.19 15.23 12.74
C LEU A 550 22.49 15.99 13.06
N PRO A 551 22.87 16.23 14.34
CA PRO A 551 24.11 16.96 14.65
C PRO A 551 25.39 16.29 14.12
N LEU A 552 25.36 14.98 13.87
CA LEU A 552 26.52 14.26 13.35
C LEU A 552 26.83 14.63 11.89
N LEU A 553 25.89 15.24 11.17
CA LEU A 553 26.08 15.72 9.81
C LEU A 553 26.65 17.15 9.77
N VAL A 554 26.64 17.87 10.89
CA VAL A 554 27.04 19.28 10.98
C VAL A 554 28.47 19.53 10.51
N PRO A 555 29.49 18.73 10.84
CA PRO A 555 30.86 18.98 10.35
C PRO A 555 30.95 19.05 8.83
N ILE A 556 30.21 18.18 8.12
CA ILE A 556 30.23 18.10 6.65
C ILE A 556 29.36 19.21 6.04
N ILE A 557 28.18 19.46 6.62
CA ILE A 557 27.27 20.54 6.20
C ILE A 557 27.93 21.92 6.36
N LYS A 558 28.59 22.14 7.51
CA LYS A 558 29.31 23.39 7.79
C LYS A 558 30.46 23.60 6.82
N ALA A 559 31.20 22.55 6.47
CA ALA A 559 32.27 22.65 5.47
C ALA A 559 31.72 23.11 4.10
N HIS A 560 30.58 22.58 3.67
CA HIS A 560 29.89 22.95 2.42
C HIS A 560 29.45 24.42 2.39
N PHE A 561 28.87 24.93 3.49
CA PHE A 561 28.37 26.31 3.55
C PHE A 561 29.39 27.35 4.05
N SER A 562 30.59 26.93 4.46
CA SER A 562 31.59 27.76 5.15
C SER A 562 31.93 29.09 4.46
N SER A 563 31.98 29.11 3.12
CA SER A 563 32.27 30.32 2.33
C SER A 563 31.13 31.33 2.27
N THR A 564 29.94 30.95 2.72
CA THR A 564 28.69 31.73 2.63
C THR A 564 28.12 32.13 4.00
N LEU A 565 28.73 31.66 5.08
CA LEU A 565 28.31 31.96 6.44
C LEU A 565 28.88 33.29 6.96
N PRO A 566 28.09 34.08 7.70
CA PRO A 566 28.56 35.31 8.33
C PRO A 566 29.50 35.02 9.52
N PRO A 567 30.49 35.89 9.81
CA PRO A 567 31.44 35.69 10.91
C PRO A 567 30.73 35.71 12.28
N GLY A 568 31.03 34.75 13.16
CA GLY A 568 30.45 34.65 14.50
C GLY A 568 30.63 33.28 15.16
N ILE A 569 30.06 33.11 16.36
CA ILE A 569 29.93 31.80 17.01
C ILE A 569 28.69 31.12 16.42
N ASP A 570 28.87 29.93 15.87
CA ASP A 570 27.78 29.17 15.27
C ASP A 570 26.96 28.45 16.33
N THR A 571 25.65 28.61 16.25
CA THR A 571 24.65 27.83 16.99
C THR A 571 23.83 27.04 15.98
N VAL A 572 24.18 25.77 15.75
CA VAL A 572 23.62 24.98 14.66
C VAL A 572 22.34 24.28 15.08
N TRP A 573 21.28 24.43 14.30
CA TRP A 573 20.02 23.69 14.48
C TRP A 573 19.32 23.49 13.13
N PHE A 574 18.37 22.54 13.12
CA PHE A 574 17.64 22.14 11.91
C PHE A 574 16.16 22.45 12.05
N GLU A 575 15.55 22.86 10.96
CA GLU A 575 14.13 23.17 10.84
C GLU A 575 13.50 22.31 9.73
N TYR A 576 12.26 21.87 9.95
CA TYR A 576 11.41 21.31 8.91
C TYR A 576 10.07 22.03 8.89
N LYS A 577 9.75 22.73 7.79
CA LYS A 577 8.47 23.44 7.58
C LYS A 577 8.08 24.35 8.77
N GLY A 578 9.03 25.10 9.33
CA GLY A 578 8.79 25.97 10.49
C GLY A 578 9.00 25.32 11.86
N LEU A 579 9.19 24.00 11.94
CA LEU A 579 9.36 23.28 13.22
C LEU A 579 10.84 23.03 13.53
N PRO A 580 11.38 23.55 14.65
CA PRO A 580 12.71 23.20 15.13
C PRO A 580 12.82 21.72 15.51
N LEU A 581 13.79 21.01 14.93
CA LEU A 581 13.92 19.57 15.09
C LEU A 581 14.70 19.19 16.37
N LYS A 582 14.08 18.32 17.19
CA LYS A 582 14.69 17.76 18.41
C LYS A 582 15.84 16.80 18.05
N TRP A 583 17.07 17.28 18.20
CA TRP A 583 18.28 16.59 17.75
C TRP A 583 18.57 15.24 18.44
N TYR A 584 18.05 15.02 19.64
CA TYR A 584 18.19 13.77 20.39
C TYR A 584 17.23 12.67 19.89
N ILE A 585 16.36 12.97 18.93
CA ILE A 585 15.52 11.98 18.24
C ILE A 585 16.26 11.52 16.97
N PRO A 586 16.38 10.21 16.72
CA PRO A 586 17.04 9.70 15.51
C PRO A 586 16.40 10.23 14.21
N ILE A 587 17.22 10.42 13.18
CA ILE A 587 16.83 10.97 11.86
C ILE A 587 15.63 10.20 11.28
N GLY A 588 15.69 8.86 11.33
CA GLY A 588 14.61 8.02 10.80
C GLY A 588 13.29 8.19 11.55
N VAL A 589 13.35 8.40 12.87
CA VAL A 589 12.15 8.61 13.70
C VAL A 589 11.55 9.99 13.44
N LEU A 590 12.39 11.05 13.35
CA LEU A 590 11.93 12.38 12.96
C LEU A 590 11.25 12.37 11.60
N TYR A 591 11.86 11.70 10.62
CA TYR A 591 11.30 11.56 9.28
C TYR A 591 9.97 10.79 9.31
N ASP A 592 9.92 9.66 10.01
CA ASP A 592 8.73 8.82 10.09
C ASP A 592 7.53 9.50 10.80
N LEU A 593 7.82 10.40 11.74
CA LEU A 593 6.85 11.14 12.56
C LEU A 593 6.33 12.41 11.87
N LEU A 594 7.22 13.17 11.23
CA LEU A 594 6.90 14.47 10.64
C LEU A 594 6.40 14.34 9.20
N CYS A 595 6.94 13.39 8.44
CA CYS A 595 6.53 13.10 7.06
C CYS A 595 5.50 11.97 7.03
N ALA A 596 4.22 12.34 7.15
CA ALA A 596 3.12 11.37 7.11
C ALA A 596 3.12 10.59 5.78
N ASP A 597 3.35 11.29 4.67
CA ASP A 597 3.78 10.71 3.40
C ASP A 597 5.28 11.02 3.18
N PRO A 598 6.15 10.02 2.95
CA PRO A 598 7.59 10.23 2.85
C PRO A 598 8.00 11.01 1.59
N GLU A 599 8.20 12.32 1.75
CA GLU A 599 8.82 13.20 0.74
C GLU A 599 10.28 12.78 0.50
N ARG A 600 10.71 12.68 -0.76
CA ARG A 600 12.08 12.31 -1.14
C ARG A 600 12.59 13.27 -2.24
N PRO A 601 13.67 14.03 -2.02
CA PRO A 601 14.46 14.16 -0.78
C PRO A 601 13.69 14.82 0.39
N TRP A 602 14.12 14.56 1.63
CA TRP A 602 13.61 15.25 2.82
C TRP A 602 14.26 16.63 2.90
N ASN A 603 13.46 17.68 2.68
CA ASN A 603 13.93 19.06 2.62
C ASN A 603 14.04 19.64 4.03
N LEU A 604 15.26 19.88 4.49
CA LEU A 604 15.58 20.46 5.79
C LEU A 604 16.20 21.84 5.59
N THR A 605 15.95 22.75 6.53
CA THR A 605 16.65 24.02 6.59
C THR A 605 17.64 24.01 7.75
N VAL A 606 18.89 24.36 7.50
CA VAL A 606 19.92 24.51 8.53
C VAL A 606 20.10 25.98 8.88
N HIS A 607 20.21 26.22 10.18
CA HIS A 607 20.48 27.53 10.77
C HIS A 607 21.79 27.46 11.53
N PHE A 608 22.59 28.51 11.44
CA PHE A 608 23.83 28.68 12.21
C PHE A 608 23.67 29.75 13.30
N ARG A 609 22.50 30.39 13.40
CA ARG A 609 22.20 31.46 14.35
C ARG A 609 20.81 31.30 14.96
N ARG A 610 20.52 32.10 15.98
CA ARG A 610 19.20 32.20 16.65
C ARG A 610 18.71 30.85 17.16
N TYR A 611 19.50 30.20 18.01
CA TYR A 611 19.13 28.94 18.60
C TYR A 611 17.82 29.04 19.42
N PRO A 612 16.80 28.21 19.13
CA PRO A 612 15.53 28.25 19.84
C PRO A 612 15.65 27.52 21.19
N ALA A 613 16.29 28.16 22.17
CA ALA A 613 16.58 27.59 23.50
C ALA A 613 15.32 27.25 24.31
N GLU A 614 14.17 27.84 23.97
CA GLU A 614 12.87 27.54 24.60
C GLU A 614 12.32 26.17 24.18
N ILE A 615 12.72 25.66 23.01
CA ILE A 615 12.20 24.42 22.41
C ILE A 615 13.27 23.32 22.39
N LEU A 616 14.53 23.68 22.13
CA LEU A 616 15.65 22.75 21.95
C LEU A 616 16.63 22.83 23.12
N THR A 617 17.06 21.67 23.59
CA THR A 617 18.17 21.55 24.56
C THR A 617 19.50 21.83 23.86
N PRO A 618 20.47 22.53 24.47
CA PRO A 618 21.77 22.79 23.85
C PRO A 618 22.47 21.51 23.35
N CYS A 619 23.23 21.62 22.25
CA CYS A 619 24.01 20.52 21.68
C CYS A 619 25.40 21.02 21.30
N ASP A 620 26.40 20.65 22.10
CA ASP A 620 27.79 21.13 21.96
C ASP A 620 28.62 20.27 20.98
N GLY A 621 27.96 19.47 20.14
CA GLY A 621 28.58 18.62 19.13
C GLY A 621 28.46 17.13 19.41
N GLU A 622 29.41 16.33 18.92
CA GLU A 622 29.36 14.86 18.97
C GLU A 622 29.25 14.32 20.40
N ASP A 623 29.95 14.91 21.36
CA ASP A 623 29.97 14.44 22.75
C ASP A 623 28.58 14.55 23.42
N SER A 624 27.81 15.59 23.09
CA SER A 624 26.43 15.74 23.58
C SER A 624 25.52 14.62 23.05
N VAL A 625 25.68 14.26 21.77
CA VAL A 625 24.92 13.17 21.15
C VAL A 625 25.32 11.83 21.73
N LYS A 626 26.63 11.58 21.88
CA LYS A 626 27.16 10.37 22.50
C LYS A 626 26.64 10.20 23.94
N TRP A 627 26.63 11.28 24.72
CA TRP A 627 26.11 11.26 26.09
C TRP A 627 24.63 10.92 26.13
N SER A 628 23.81 11.54 25.27
CA SER A 628 22.38 11.26 25.13
C SER A 628 22.11 9.79 24.74
N TYR A 629 22.88 9.26 23.79
CA TYR A 629 22.83 7.86 23.38
C TYR A 629 23.15 6.92 24.54
N MET A 630 24.26 7.16 25.26
CA MET A 630 24.68 6.33 26.39
C MET A 630 23.67 6.37 27.54
N ASN A 631 23.04 7.52 27.78
CA ASN A 631 21.99 7.65 28.77
C ASN A 631 20.75 6.81 28.39
N SER A 632 20.33 6.86 27.12
CA SER A 632 19.23 6.02 26.61
C SER A 632 19.56 4.53 26.71
N LEU A 633 20.79 4.12 26.38
CA LEU A 633 21.21 2.72 26.51
C LEU A 633 21.21 2.23 27.96
N LYS A 634 21.62 3.08 28.93
CA LYS A 634 21.56 2.76 30.36
C LYS A 634 20.12 2.58 30.84
N GLU A 635 19.22 3.47 30.42
CA GLU A 635 17.79 3.41 30.71
C GLU A 635 17.17 2.11 30.16
N ALA A 636 17.44 1.79 28.89
CA ALA A 636 16.97 0.56 28.25
C ALA A 636 17.51 -0.69 28.97
N ALA A 637 18.81 -0.71 29.34
CA ALA A 637 19.39 -1.84 30.06
C ALA A 637 18.73 -2.07 31.43
N PHE A 638 18.41 -0.99 32.15
CA PHE A 638 17.67 -1.06 33.40
C PHE A 638 16.26 -1.62 33.21
N ILE A 639 15.55 -1.20 32.16
CA ILE A 639 14.22 -1.73 31.82
C ILE A 639 14.30 -3.24 31.52
N ILE A 640 15.26 -3.67 30.69
CA ILE A 640 15.37 -5.05 30.22
C ILE A 640 15.80 -6.01 31.33
N THR A 641 16.80 -5.63 32.13
CA THR A 641 17.47 -6.55 33.07
C THR A 641 17.23 -6.22 34.56
N GLY A 642 16.56 -5.11 34.85
CA GLY A 642 16.41 -4.57 36.20
C GLY A 642 17.70 -3.96 36.77
N ASN A 643 18.78 -3.89 35.99
CA ASN A 643 20.03 -3.23 36.39
C ASN A 643 20.72 -2.58 35.17
N SER A 644 21.53 -1.56 35.41
CA SER A 644 22.35 -0.91 34.38
C SER A 644 23.84 -1.20 34.54
N LYS A 645 24.22 -2.11 35.45
CA LYS A 645 25.63 -2.35 35.84
C LYS A 645 26.49 -2.76 34.65
N ASN A 646 25.97 -3.60 33.74
CA ASN A 646 26.73 -4.04 32.56
C ASN A 646 27.09 -2.87 31.63
N VAL A 647 26.21 -1.87 31.49
CA VAL A 647 26.46 -0.67 30.68
C VAL A 647 27.34 0.33 31.44
N MET A 648 27.11 0.51 32.74
CA MET A 648 27.90 1.41 33.58
C MET A 648 29.34 0.95 33.78
N ASN A 649 29.57 -0.36 33.87
CA ASN A 649 30.90 -0.96 34.05
C ASN A 649 31.64 -1.20 32.72
N MET A 650 31.05 -0.79 31.59
CA MET A 650 31.71 -0.87 30.30
C MET A 650 32.95 0.04 30.28
N SER A 651 34.09 -0.48 29.81
CA SER A 651 35.32 0.30 29.70
C SER A 651 35.13 1.52 28.79
N GLN A 652 35.89 2.60 29.01
CA GLN A 652 35.81 3.79 28.15
C GLN A 652 36.15 3.46 26.68
N ALA A 653 37.04 2.49 26.45
CA ALA A 653 37.38 1.98 25.13
C ALA A 653 36.19 1.26 24.47
N ASP A 654 35.49 0.40 25.21
CA ASP A 654 34.29 -0.29 24.70
C ASP A 654 33.15 0.69 24.45
N GLN A 655 32.94 1.69 25.32
CA GLN A 655 31.93 2.74 25.12
C GLN A 655 32.24 3.57 23.85
N GLY A 656 33.52 3.89 23.63
CA GLY A 656 33.98 4.58 22.42
C GLY A 656 33.79 3.73 21.17
N ALA A 657 34.16 2.46 21.21
CA ALA A 657 34.00 1.54 20.08
C ALA A 657 32.52 1.30 19.74
N LEU A 658 31.65 1.15 20.74
CA LEU A 658 30.20 1.00 20.55
C LEU A 658 29.61 2.22 19.84
N TRP A 659 29.97 3.41 20.31
CA TRP A 659 29.52 4.67 19.71
C TRP A 659 30.01 4.84 18.27
N GLN A 660 31.29 4.55 18.01
CA GLN A 660 31.87 4.60 16.67
C GLN A 660 31.19 3.61 15.71
N SER A 661 30.80 2.43 16.20
CA SER A 661 30.01 1.49 15.40
C SER A 661 28.65 2.06 15.00
N VAL A 662 27.94 2.73 15.92
CA VAL A 662 26.65 3.39 15.61
C VAL A 662 26.83 4.52 14.59
N MET A 663 27.84 5.38 14.77
CA MET A 663 28.11 6.48 13.83
C MET A 663 28.42 6.00 12.41
N LYS A 664 29.14 4.88 12.28
CA LYS A 664 29.57 4.32 10.99
C LYS A 664 28.59 3.30 10.40
N GLY A 665 27.50 2.99 11.09
CA GLY A 665 26.57 1.91 10.68
C GLY A 665 27.22 0.52 10.67
N ASN A 666 28.24 0.27 11.51
CA ASN A 666 28.95 -1.00 11.58
C ASN A 666 28.26 -1.98 12.55
N LEU A 667 27.38 -2.81 12.01
CA LEU A 667 26.61 -3.82 12.74
C LEU A 667 27.51 -4.85 13.45
N ASP A 668 28.53 -5.39 12.79
CA ASP A 668 29.39 -6.44 13.35
C ASP A 668 30.18 -5.92 14.57
N GLY A 669 30.74 -4.71 14.44
CA GLY A 669 31.44 -4.04 15.53
C GLY A 669 30.52 -3.76 16.72
N TYR A 670 29.27 -3.34 16.45
CA TYR A 670 28.27 -3.13 17.49
C TYR A 670 27.90 -4.44 18.20
N MET A 671 27.62 -5.51 17.43
CA MET A 671 27.20 -6.81 17.99
C MET A 671 28.27 -7.43 18.88
N ASN A 672 29.56 -7.29 18.55
CA ASN A 672 30.67 -7.76 19.37
C ASN A 672 30.66 -7.16 20.80
N ILE A 673 30.20 -5.92 20.93
CA ILE A 673 30.12 -5.22 22.22
C ILE A 673 28.75 -5.46 22.87
N SER A 674 27.67 -5.33 22.11
CA SER A 674 26.30 -5.49 22.59
C SER A 674 26.02 -6.90 23.13
N ASN A 675 26.57 -7.95 22.53
CA ASN A 675 26.39 -9.33 23.02
C ASN A 675 26.96 -9.54 24.42
N ARG A 676 28.00 -8.77 24.82
CA ARG A 676 28.59 -8.80 26.16
C ARG A 676 27.70 -8.12 27.21
N LEU A 677 26.78 -7.25 26.79
CA LEU A 677 25.84 -6.56 27.68
C LEU A 677 24.69 -7.45 28.15
N LYS A 678 24.51 -8.63 27.54
CA LYS A 678 23.45 -9.61 27.83
C LYS A 678 22.02 -9.06 27.69
N LEU A 679 21.82 -8.03 26.86
CA LEU A 679 20.52 -7.46 26.50
C LEU A 679 19.80 -8.30 25.43
N GLY A 680 19.79 -9.63 25.63
CA GLY A 680 19.43 -10.66 24.65
C GLY A 680 18.01 -10.54 24.07
N PRO A 681 17.66 -11.39 23.09
CA PRO A 681 16.34 -11.33 22.47
C PRO A 681 15.25 -11.55 23.52
N PHE A 682 14.16 -10.83 23.37
CA PHE A 682 12.98 -11.02 24.19
C PHE A 682 12.34 -12.35 23.78
N GLU A 683 12.12 -13.27 24.73
CA GLU A 683 11.51 -14.59 24.53
C GLU A 683 10.17 -14.68 25.29
N GLU A 684 9.24 -15.51 24.79
CA GLU A 684 7.90 -15.70 25.39
C GLU A 684 7.93 -16.48 26.71
N ASP A 685 8.94 -17.32 26.93
CA ASP A 685 9.11 -18.12 28.14
C ASP A 685 10.14 -17.46 29.09
N CYS A 686 9.73 -16.37 29.74
CA CYS A 686 10.58 -15.63 30.68
C CYS A 686 10.80 -16.34 32.04
N LEU A 687 10.96 -17.67 32.05
CA LEU A 687 11.20 -18.50 33.24
C LEU A 687 12.44 -19.41 33.18
N LEU A 688 13.24 -19.42 32.09
CA LEU A 688 14.38 -20.33 31.95
C LEU A 688 15.73 -19.61 31.78
N ARG A 689 16.00 -18.58 32.59
CA ARG A 689 17.37 -18.04 32.74
C ARG A 689 17.87 -18.08 34.18
N THR A 690 17.70 -19.23 34.84
CA THR A 690 18.45 -19.58 36.06
C THR A 690 18.76 -21.07 36.10
N SER A 691 19.56 -21.58 35.17
CA SER A 691 20.31 -22.83 35.41
C SER A 691 21.29 -23.11 34.25
N SER A 692 22.50 -22.55 34.33
CA SER A 692 23.75 -23.20 33.85
C SER A 692 24.92 -22.22 33.89
N VAL A 693 25.53 -22.03 35.06
CA VAL A 693 26.99 -22.07 35.31
C VAL A 693 27.15 -22.25 36.83
N GLU A 694 27.80 -23.33 37.25
CA GLU A 694 28.14 -23.62 38.65
C GLU A 694 29.20 -22.65 39.23
N GLY A 695 29.00 -22.28 40.50
CA GLY A 695 30.08 -22.22 41.51
C GLY A 695 30.80 -20.89 41.78
N GLN A 696 30.36 -20.11 42.78
CA GLN A 696 31.03 -19.93 44.10
C GLN A 696 30.61 -18.63 44.84
N GLN A 697 30.07 -18.84 46.06
CA GLN A 697 30.14 -18.04 47.31
C GLN A 697 29.61 -16.59 47.40
N GLY A 698 28.63 -16.39 48.29
CA GLY A 698 28.52 -15.18 49.15
C GLY A 698 27.12 -14.67 49.53
N SER A 699 26.67 -15.04 50.75
CA SER A 699 25.77 -14.34 51.71
C SER A 699 24.27 -14.05 51.41
N ASP A 700 23.43 -14.84 52.08
CA ASP A 700 22.15 -14.59 52.79
C ASP A 700 21.28 -13.34 52.49
N GLU A 701 20.12 -13.57 51.86
CA GLU A 701 18.79 -13.09 52.27
C GLU A 701 17.71 -14.08 51.77
N PRO A 702 16.57 -14.27 52.47
CA PRO A 702 15.59 -15.28 52.09
C PRO A 702 14.63 -14.74 51.01
N GLU A 703 14.79 -15.18 49.77
CA GLU A 703 13.79 -14.96 48.72
C GLU A 703 12.59 -15.93 48.87
N SER A 704 11.39 -15.36 48.93
CA SER A 704 10.10 -16.05 48.87
C SER A 704 9.92 -16.81 47.54
N PRO A 705 9.33 -18.02 47.51
CA PRO A 705 9.22 -18.80 46.29
C PRO A 705 8.06 -18.28 45.42
N GLY A 706 8.38 -17.87 44.18
CA GLY A 706 7.40 -17.64 43.12
C GLY A 706 7.23 -16.19 42.66
N SER A 707 8.24 -15.59 42.02
CA SER A 707 7.97 -14.55 41.02
C SER A 707 9.02 -14.59 39.90
N GLY A 708 8.65 -15.14 38.75
CA GLY A 708 9.43 -14.93 37.53
C GLY A 708 9.31 -13.46 37.14
N LYS A 709 10.43 -12.74 37.00
CA LYS A 709 10.41 -11.34 36.55
C LYS A 709 9.86 -11.27 35.12
N PRO A 710 8.82 -10.46 34.85
CA PRO A 710 8.23 -10.35 33.52
C PRO A 710 9.23 -9.75 32.53
N CYS A 711 9.23 -10.22 31.28
CA CYS A 711 10.02 -9.64 30.20
C CYS A 711 9.54 -8.20 29.94
N ARG A 712 10.44 -7.21 29.95
CA ARG A 712 10.10 -5.79 29.72
C ARG A 712 10.79 -5.27 28.47
N VAL A 713 9.99 -4.78 27.52
CA VAL A 713 10.48 -4.17 26.28
C VAL A 713 10.51 -2.64 26.45
N PRO A 714 11.66 -1.96 26.26
CA PRO A 714 11.72 -0.49 26.25
C PRO A 714 11.03 0.08 25.00
N VAL A 715 9.98 0.88 25.19
CA VAL A 715 9.20 1.46 24.08
C VAL A 715 9.08 2.98 24.23
N ARG A 716 9.35 3.69 23.13
CA ARG A 716 9.10 5.13 22.98
C ARG A 716 8.03 5.33 21.90
N LEU A 717 6.88 5.84 22.30
CA LEU A 717 5.73 6.10 21.44
C LEU A 717 5.63 7.59 21.11
N TYR A 718 5.44 7.89 19.83
CA TYR A 718 5.18 9.23 19.32
C TYR A 718 3.81 9.22 18.68
N VAL A 719 2.82 9.82 19.36
CA VAL A 719 1.43 9.82 18.92
C VAL A 719 1.11 11.17 18.30
N ARG A 720 0.80 11.17 17.01
CA ARG A 720 0.38 12.36 16.27
C ARG A 720 -1.11 12.28 15.98
N SER A 721 -1.85 13.31 16.41
CA SER A 721 -3.26 13.46 16.08
C SER A 721 -3.40 14.01 14.66
N VAL A 722 -4.25 13.38 13.86
CA VAL A 722 -4.62 13.83 12.51
C VAL A 722 -6.14 13.91 12.43
N GLU A 723 -6.70 14.82 11.64
CA GLU A 723 -8.16 14.94 11.51
C GLU A 723 -8.79 13.59 11.07
N GLU A 724 -9.86 13.15 11.75
CA GLU A 724 -10.49 11.83 11.51
C GLU A 724 -10.99 11.67 10.06
N ASP A 725 -11.36 12.79 9.43
CA ASP A 725 -11.86 12.91 8.05
C ASP A 725 -10.76 12.95 6.98
N LEU A 726 -9.47 12.96 7.38
CA LEU A 726 -8.36 12.82 6.44
C LEU A 726 -8.26 11.37 5.97
N TYR A 727 -8.46 11.19 4.66
CA TYR A 727 -8.34 9.91 3.99
C TYR A 727 -6.97 9.73 3.32
N ASP A 728 -6.29 10.83 2.95
CA ASP A 728 -4.91 10.85 2.45
C ASP A 728 -4.01 11.62 3.44
N LEU A 729 -2.94 10.97 3.92
CA LEU A 729 -1.96 11.58 4.83
C LEU A 729 -1.14 12.71 4.16
N GLU A 730 -1.19 12.78 2.83
CA GLU A 730 -0.64 13.86 1.99
C GLU A 730 -1.35 15.21 2.25
N ASP A 731 -2.62 15.17 2.67
CA ASP A 731 -3.42 16.35 3.03
C ASP A 731 -3.29 16.70 4.53
N ALA A 732 -2.53 15.92 5.31
CA ALA A 732 -2.33 16.19 6.73
C ALA A 732 -1.51 17.47 6.91
N MET A 733 -2.04 18.41 7.69
CA MET A 733 -1.33 19.65 7.96
C MET A 733 0.07 19.37 8.56
N PRO A 734 1.10 20.11 8.12
CA PRO A 734 2.42 20.07 8.75
C PRO A 734 2.30 20.31 10.26
N VAL A 735 3.16 19.65 11.03
CA VAL A 735 3.23 19.84 12.48
C VAL A 735 3.78 21.24 12.74
N GLY A 736 2.96 22.12 13.33
CA GLY A 736 3.36 23.49 13.66
C GLY A 736 4.13 23.60 14.99
N ASP A 737 3.87 22.69 15.93
CA ASP A 737 4.48 22.68 17.26
C ASP A 737 4.69 21.24 17.78
N TRP A 738 5.57 21.09 18.77
CA TRP A 738 5.78 19.80 19.44
C TRP A 738 4.68 19.44 20.45
N GLU A 739 3.77 20.35 20.79
CA GLU A 739 2.68 20.11 21.74
C GLU A 739 1.59 19.21 21.14
N SER A 740 1.41 19.29 19.82
CA SER A 740 0.51 18.45 19.03
C SER A 740 0.94 16.97 18.92
N ILE A 741 2.14 16.63 19.41
CA ILE A 741 2.68 15.28 19.43
C ILE A 741 2.80 14.80 20.87
N SER A 742 2.04 13.76 21.23
CA SER A 742 2.17 13.12 22.53
C SER A 742 3.35 12.16 22.54
N TYR A 743 4.33 12.40 23.41
CA TYR A 743 5.48 11.53 23.62
C TYR A 743 5.29 10.68 24.88
N ILE A 744 5.36 9.35 24.72
CA ILE A 744 5.18 8.40 25.82
C ILE A 744 6.39 7.48 25.88
N ASN A 745 7.10 7.50 27.01
CA ASN A 745 8.22 6.62 27.30
C ASN A 745 7.81 5.65 28.41
N ARG A 746 7.41 4.42 28.05
CA ARG A 746 6.93 3.40 29.00
C ARG A 746 7.35 2.00 28.54
N PRO A 747 7.77 1.12 29.47
CA PRO A 747 8.06 -0.27 29.13
C PRO A 747 6.78 -1.06 28.85
N PHE A 748 6.85 -2.00 27.90
CA PHE A 748 5.80 -2.99 27.69
C PHE A 748 6.14 -4.28 28.45
N GLU A 749 5.26 -4.72 29.35
CA GLU A 749 5.41 -5.98 30.08
C GLU A 749 4.78 -7.15 29.31
N VAL A 750 5.59 -8.15 28.95
CA VAL A 750 5.12 -9.37 28.30
C VAL A 750 4.51 -10.28 29.37
N ARG A 751 3.19 -10.47 29.33
CA ARG A 751 2.45 -11.42 30.19
C ARG A 751 1.77 -12.48 29.32
N LYS A 752 1.75 -13.73 29.77
CA LYS A 752 1.07 -14.83 29.09
C LYS A 752 -0.42 -14.79 29.47
N GLU A 753 -1.29 -14.43 28.53
CA GLU A 753 -2.75 -14.51 28.71
C GLU A 753 -3.25 -15.91 28.33
N GLU A 754 -4.09 -16.52 29.17
CA GLU A 754 -4.70 -17.83 28.88
C GLU A 754 -5.50 -17.79 27.56
N GLY A 755 -5.15 -18.67 26.61
CA GLY A 755 -5.84 -18.79 25.33
C GLY A 755 -5.21 -18.04 24.14
N ARG A 756 -4.15 -17.25 24.33
CA ARG A 756 -3.38 -16.63 23.21
C ARG A 756 -2.00 -17.26 23.04
N SER A 757 -1.62 -17.49 21.78
CA SER A 757 -0.35 -18.15 21.41
C SER A 757 0.86 -17.21 21.29
N TYR A 758 0.64 -15.89 21.14
CA TYR A 758 1.67 -14.82 21.08
C TYR A 758 0.99 -13.44 21.22
N ILE A 759 1.77 -12.39 21.52
CA ILE A 759 1.27 -11.00 21.64
C ILE A 759 1.34 -10.28 20.28
N THR A 760 0.21 -9.74 19.81
CA THR A 760 0.13 -8.91 18.60
C THR A 760 0.49 -7.45 18.89
N LEU A 761 0.90 -6.71 17.84
CA LEU A 761 1.13 -5.27 17.92
C LEU A 761 -0.12 -4.50 18.37
N GLU A 762 -1.31 -4.89 17.92
CA GLU A 762 -2.59 -4.31 18.35
C GLU A 762 -2.77 -4.41 19.87
N HIS A 763 -2.57 -5.60 20.41
CA HIS A 763 -2.70 -5.81 21.85
C HIS A 763 -1.68 -5.00 22.63
N ALA A 764 -0.42 -4.96 22.15
CA ALA A 764 0.62 -4.16 22.78
C ALA A 764 0.27 -2.66 22.79
N LEU A 765 -0.24 -2.13 21.68
CA LEU A 765 -0.67 -0.73 21.58
C LEU A 765 -1.88 -0.43 22.47
N ASN A 766 -2.87 -1.33 22.54
CA ASN A 766 -4.03 -1.17 23.43
C ASN A 766 -3.62 -1.06 24.90
N MET A 767 -2.59 -1.80 25.32
CA MET A 767 -2.06 -1.76 26.68
C MET A 767 -1.18 -0.54 26.94
N LEU A 768 -0.41 -0.09 25.94
CA LEU A 768 0.45 1.09 26.06
C LEU A 768 -0.32 2.41 25.98
N LEU A 769 -1.48 2.41 25.33
CA LEU A 769 -2.33 3.58 25.07
C LEU A 769 -3.79 3.35 25.52
N PRO A 770 -4.05 2.99 26.79
CA PRO A 770 -5.38 2.59 27.24
C PRO A 770 -6.45 3.67 27.04
N GLU A 771 -6.03 4.93 27.09
CA GLU A 771 -6.86 6.14 26.91
C GLU A 771 -7.45 6.24 25.49
N PHE A 772 -6.79 5.64 24.49
CA PHE A 772 -7.25 5.65 23.10
C PHE A 772 -8.06 4.40 22.71
N PHE A 773 -7.98 3.30 23.49
CA PHE A 773 -8.51 1.99 23.06
C PHE A 773 -9.47 1.28 24.04
N SER A 774 -9.63 1.71 25.29
CA SER A 774 -10.41 0.93 26.26
C SER A 774 -11.92 0.96 25.99
N SER A 775 -12.54 -0.22 25.90
CA SER A 775 -13.97 -0.44 26.12
C SER A 775 -14.20 -0.81 27.59
N LYS A 776 -14.97 -0.02 28.34
CA LYS A 776 -15.50 -0.53 29.62
C LYS A 776 -16.39 -1.73 29.32
N ALA A 777 -15.97 -2.91 29.74
CA ALA A 777 -16.79 -4.11 29.76
C ALA A 777 -17.87 -3.96 30.84
N SER A 778 -19.13 -4.05 30.47
CA SER A 778 -20.25 -4.19 31.40
C SER A 778 -20.22 -5.59 31.99
N HIS A 779 -19.80 -5.71 33.25
CA HIS A 779 -20.18 -6.87 34.07
C HIS A 779 -21.65 -6.71 34.43
N THR A 780 -22.48 -7.63 33.95
CA THR A 780 -23.80 -7.92 34.52
C THR A 780 -23.61 -8.50 35.92
N PRO A 781 -24.19 -7.92 36.99
CA PRO A 781 -24.31 -8.62 38.26
C PRO A 781 -25.44 -9.64 38.13
N ASP A 782 -25.13 -10.86 38.53
CA ASP A 782 -26.08 -11.95 38.74
C ASP A 782 -26.95 -11.61 39.96
N ASP A 783 -28.26 -11.80 39.82
CA ASP A 783 -29.24 -11.58 40.88
C ASP A 783 -29.04 -12.63 41.99
N SER A 784 -28.74 -12.18 43.20
CA SER A 784 -29.23 -12.86 44.41
C SER A 784 -29.47 -11.84 45.50
N GLU A 785 -30.75 -11.73 45.84
CA GLU A 785 -31.28 -11.05 47.01
C GLU A 785 -30.69 -11.68 48.28
N ASP A 786 -30.25 -10.85 49.23
CA ASP A 786 -30.68 -11.01 50.62
C ASP A 786 -30.48 -9.71 51.39
N ALA A 787 -31.58 -9.27 52.00
CA ALA A 787 -31.70 -8.06 52.77
C ALA A 787 -31.14 -8.24 54.19
N GLN A 788 -30.51 -7.20 54.74
CA GLN A 788 -30.74 -6.72 56.12
C GLN A 788 -29.98 -5.41 56.43
N THR A 789 -30.77 -4.33 56.42
CA THR A 789 -30.87 -3.18 57.34
C THR A 789 -29.90 -2.98 58.53
N LEU A 790 -29.71 -1.67 58.86
CA LEU A 790 -29.27 -1.01 60.12
C LEU A 790 -27.74 -0.79 60.24
N ASP A 791 -27.19 0.35 60.69
CA ASP A 791 -27.71 1.51 61.43
C ASP A 791 -26.72 2.72 61.35
N SER A 792 -27.27 3.91 61.61
CA SER A 792 -26.71 5.11 62.29
C SER A 792 -25.30 5.67 62.01
N SER A 793 -25.34 6.85 61.37
CA SER A 793 -24.70 8.16 61.61
C SER A 793 -23.99 8.48 62.97
N PRO A 794 -23.41 9.69 63.15
CA PRO A 794 -21.99 10.02 62.91
C PRO A 794 -21.33 10.66 64.16
N ASP A 795 -20.04 11.03 64.10
CA ASP A 795 -19.49 11.96 65.11
C ASP A 795 -18.55 13.00 64.49
N ASP A 796 -18.70 14.20 65.05
CA ASP A 796 -18.27 15.53 64.63
C ASP A 796 -16.93 15.95 65.26
N GLY A 797 -16.40 17.10 64.83
CA GLY A 797 -15.49 17.95 65.61
C GLY A 797 -14.16 18.23 64.91
N ASP A 798 -14.05 19.16 63.96
CA ASP A 798 -14.19 20.63 64.03
C ASP A 798 -13.00 21.37 64.67
N ALA A 799 -12.44 22.33 63.92
CA ALA A 799 -12.26 23.74 64.31
C ALA A 799 -11.03 24.41 63.66
N ASN A 800 -11.34 25.41 62.84
CA ASN A 800 -10.77 26.77 62.74
C ASN A 800 -10.30 27.18 61.34
N LEU A 801 -10.57 28.39 60.84
CA LEU A 801 -11.53 29.46 61.18
C LEU A 801 -11.41 30.50 60.04
N ARG A 802 -12.56 30.94 59.50
CA ARG A 802 -12.96 32.32 59.03
C ARG A 802 -12.02 33.14 58.11
N SER A 803 -12.46 33.96 57.15
CA SER A 803 -13.75 34.57 56.73
C SER A 803 -13.41 35.45 55.49
N PHE A 804 -14.21 35.69 54.44
CA PHE A 804 -15.58 36.22 54.28
C PHE A 804 -16.06 35.81 52.86
N GLU A 805 -17.17 35.10 52.64
CA GLU A 805 -18.60 35.51 52.58
C GLU A 805 -18.92 36.66 51.59
N LYS A 806 -19.97 36.64 50.75
CA LYS A 806 -20.93 35.61 50.28
C LYS A 806 -21.86 36.32 49.27
N VAL A 807 -22.25 35.67 48.17
CA VAL A 807 -23.62 35.76 47.60
C VAL A 807 -23.96 34.39 46.99
N GLU A 808 -24.83 33.64 47.68
CA GLU A 808 -25.69 32.56 47.16
C GLU A 808 -26.82 33.18 46.31
N SER A 809 -27.57 32.56 45.41
CA SER A 809 -28.11 31.20 45.21
C SER A 809 -28.63 31.14 43.74
N ALA A 810 -29.06 30.07 43.07
CA ALA A 810 -29.44 28.71 43.41
C ALA A 810 -29.41 27.83 42.12
N SER A 811 -28.95 26.59 42.27
CA SER A 811 -29.44 25.33 41.67
C SER A 811 -29.99 25.32 40.22
N SER A 812 -29.31 24.60 39.31
CA SER A 812 -29.76 23.26 38.86
C SER A 812 -28.92 22.69 37.69
N SER A 813 -28.72 21.37 37.72
CA SER A 813 -28.26 20.49 36.62
C SER A 813 -26.83 20.61 36.08
N TRP A 814 -25.91 19.89 36.71
CA TRP A 814 -24.75 19.32 36.00
C TRP A 814 -25.13 17.91 35.54
N GLN A 815 -25.74 17.81 34.36
CA GLN A 815 -25.90 16.54 33.64
C GLN A 815 -24.77 16.40 32.62
N GLU A 816 -23.99 15.34 32.82
CA GLU A 816 -23.36 14.48 31.81
C GLU A 816 -23.06 15.10 30.43
N ALA A 817 -21.80 15.47 30.23
CA ALA A 817 -21.24 15.61 28.88
C ALA A 817 -19.76 15.25 28.90
N ASP A 818 -19.45 13.97 29.13
CA ASP A 818 -18.14 13.41 28.82
C ASP A 818 -18.31 12.06 28.12
N VAL A 819 -18.74 12.13 26.86
CA VAL A 819 -18.79 10.97 25.96
C VAL A 819 -17.41 10.80 25.34
N ALA A 820 -16.70 9.78 25.80
CA ALA A 820 -15.38 9.36 25.35
C ALA A 820 -15.27 9.29 23.81
N ASN A 821 -14.40 10.14 23.25
CA ASN A 821 -14.09 10.21 21.83
C ASN A 821 -13.03 9.14 21.49
N LYS A 822 -13.43 7.99 20.93
CA LYS A 822 -12.50 6.92 20.53
C LYS A 822 -11.74 7.32 19.25
N GLY A 823 -10.46 7.67 19.38
CA GLY A 823 -9.59 7.90 18.23
C GLY A 823 -9.19 6.59 17.54
N LYS A 824 -9.38 6.48 16.22
CA LYS A 824 -8.99 5.29 15.45
C LYS A 824 -7.55 5.42 14.95
N VAL A 825 -6.70 4.40 15.19
CA VAL A 825 -5.35 4.33 14.60
C VAL A 825 -5.44 4.29 13.08
N LYS A 826 -4.73 5.20 12.44
CA LYS A 826 -4.65 5.32 10.99
C LYS A 826 -3.39 4.67 10.43
N LEU A 827 -2.27 4.79 11.14
CA LEU A 827 -0.95 4.32 10.70
C LEU A 827 -0.05 4.02 11.90
N VAL A 828 0.72 2.95 11.82
CA VAL A 828 1.83 2.63 12.75
C VAL A 828 3.11 2.42 11.93
N ARG A 829 4.15 3.17 12.26
CA ARG A 829 5.43 3.15 11.53
C ARG A 829 6.61 2.93 12.47
N VAL A 830 7.50 2.02 12.07
CA VAL A 830 8.77 1.70 12.74
C VAL A 830 9.85 1.52 11.67
N GLN A 831 10.98 2.20 11.77
CA GLN A 831 12.09 2.13 10.80
C GLN A 831 11.67 2.40 9.34
N GLY A 832 10.67 3.26 9.11
CA GLY A 832 10.13 3.57 7.79
C GLY A 832 9.15 2.53 7.24
N VAL A 833 8.88 1.46 7.99
CA VAL A 833 7.97 0.39 7.59
C VAL A 833 6.60 0.60 8.24
N GLU A 834 5.55 0.56 7.42
CA GLU A 834 4.17 0.47 7.89
C GLU A 834 3.88 -0.95 8.38
N LEU A 835 3.55 -1.08 9.66
CA LEU A 835 3.32 -2.37 10.32
C LEU A 835 1.83 -2.73 10.34
N ASP A 836 1.54 -4.02 10.12
CA ASP A 836 0.19 -4.57 10.33
C ASP A 836 -0.06 -4.76 11.82
N MET A 837 -1.30 -4.59 12.26
CA MET A 837 -1.69 -4.66 13.67
C MET A 837 -1.59 -6.10 14.23
N ASP A 838 -1.64 -7.10 13.35
CA ASP A 838 -1.57 -8.52 13.70
C ASP A 838 -0.13 -9.07 13.85
N ILE A 839 0.90 -8.28 13.51
CA ILE A 839 2.30 -8.74 13.55
C ILE A 839 2.71 -9.11 14.99
N PRO A 840 3.51 -10.18 15.21
CA PRO A 840 4.01 -10.49 16.54
C PRO A 840 4.88 -9.34 17.09
N PHE A 841 4.46 -8.77 18.23
CA PHE A 841 5.12 -7.61 18.82
C PHE A 841 6.58 -7.90 19.19
N LEU A 842 6.85 -9.10 19.69
CA LEU A 842 8.19 -9.51 20.11
C LEU A 842 9.16 -9.61 18.93
N TRP A 843 8.66 -10.05 17.76
CA TRP A 843 9.44 -10.06 16.53
C TRP A 843 9.81 -8.62 16.12
N VAL A 844 8.87 -7.69 16.19
CA VAL A 844 9.12 -6.26 15.93
C VAL A 844 10.17 -5.70 16.90
N ALA A 845 10.03 -5.97 18.19
CA ALA A 845 10.95 -5.51 19.22
C ALA A 845 12.37 -6.08 19.06
N ASN A 846 12.50 -7.34 18.66
CA ASN A 846 13.80 -7.98 18.49
C ASN A 846 14.52 -7.52 17.22
N ASN A 847 13.79 -7.24 16.14
CA ASN A 847 14.37 -7.05 14.81
C ASN A 847 14.39 -5.59 14.34
N LEU A 848 13.54 -4.71 14.88
CA LEU A 848 13.40 -3.32 14.43
C LEU A 848 13.80 -2.27 15.48
N LYS A 849 14.31 -2.69 16.64
CA LYS A 849 14.83 -1.77 17.68
C LYS A 849 16.05 -0.99 17.20
N ASN A 850 16.22 0.22 17.74
CA ASN A 850 17.40 1.04 17.51
C ASN A 850 18.62 0.53 18.30
N PRO A 851 19.84 1.01 17.98
CA PRO A 851 21.07 0.65 18.71
C PRO A 851 21.04 0.98 20.21
N GLU A 852 20.28 1.99 20.65
CA GLU A 852 20.04 2.29 22.07
C GLU A 852 19.07 1.30 22.76
N CYS A 853 18.68 0.22 22.08
CA CYS A 853 17.76 -0.83 22.54
C CYS A 853 16.31 -0.39 22.79
N TYR A 854 15.93 0.82 22.35
CA TYR A 854 14.55 1.26 22.31
C TYR A 854 13.84 0.86 21.03
N LEU A 855 12.58 0.47 21.16
CA LEU A 855 11.63 0.40 20.05
C LEU A 855 10.90 1.74 19.92
N HIS A 856 11.23 2.50 18.88
CA HIS A 856 10.57 3.76 18.55
C HIS A 856 9.37 3.50 17.64
N ILE A 857 8.16 3.84 18.10
CA ILE A 857 6.92 3.60 17.37
C ILE A 857 6.23 4.94 17.11
N CYS A 858 6.05 5.28 15.83
CA CYS A 858 5.25 6.44 15.42
C CYS A 858 3.81 5.99 15.15
N VAL A 859 2.84 6.57 15.85
CA VAL A 859 1.41 6.24 15.76
C VAL A 859 0.63 7.46 15.31
N TYR A 860 -0.19 7.31 14.27
CA TYR A 860 -1.08 8.36 13.79
C TYR A 860 -2.52 8.01 14.21
N VAL A 861 -3.17 8.91 14.94
CA VAL A 861 -4.52 8.71 15.48
C VAL A 861 -5.48 9.73 14.89
N GLY A 862 -6.64 9.28 14.40
CA GLY A 862 -7.70 10.15 13.91
C GLY A 862 -8.48 10.81 15.06
N THR A 863 -8.62 12.14 15.06
CA THR A 863 -9.43 12.91 16.02
C THR A 863 -10.53 13.71 15.32
N ARG A 864 -11.77 13.67 15.83
CA ARG A 864 -12.89 14.50 15.37
C ARG A 864 -12.67 15.97 15.75
N LYS A 865 -12.86 16.90 14.82
CA LYS A 865 -12.98 18.33 15.14
C LYS A 865 -14.17 18.54 16.09
N GLN A 866 -13.93 19.11 17.26
CA GLN A 866 -14.97 19.90 17.92
C GLN A 866 -15.19 21.12 17.03
N GLN A 867 -16.41 21.31 16.51
CA GLN A 867 -16.77 22.56 15.86
C GLN A 867 -16.49 23.72 16.84
N PRO A 868 -15.96 24.87 16.37
CA PRO A 868 -16.01 26.08 17.17
C PRO A 868 -17.48 26.31 17.51
N LYS A 869 -17.81 26.43 18.80
CA LYS A 869 -19.08 27.00 19.21
C LYS A 869 -19.05 28.45 18.72
N ASP A 870 -19.72 28.72 17.60
CA ASP A 870 -20.07 30.09 17.23
C ASP A 870 -20.88 30.66 18.41
N GLY A 871 -20.25 31.58 19.12
CA GLY A 871 -20.90 32.41 20.12
C GLY A 871 -21.98 33.24 19.44
N ARG A 872 -23.18 33.17 20.02
CA ARG A 872 -24.31 34.06 19.72
C ARG A 872 -23.92 35.54 19.77
#